data_AF-A0A6S6WGR0-F1
#
_entry.id   AF-A0A6S6WGR0-F1
#
_cell.length_a   1.000
_cell.length_b   1.000
_cell.length_c   1.000
_cell.angle_alpha   90.00
_cell.angle_beta   90.00
_cell.angle_gamma   90.00
#
_symmetry.space_group_name_H-M   'P 1'
#
loop_
_entity.id
_entity.type
_entity.pdbx_description
1 polymer ?
#
loop_
_entity_poly.entity_id
_entity_poly.type
_entity_poly.pdbx_seq_one_letter_code
_entity_poly.pdbx_strand_id
1 'polypeptide(L)'
;MKGIQIKEYVEGPNDLKVIDLPTLTPKPNEYLIAIHATAANFFDILQIRGKYQTQPPFPWVAGMEFSGVVLKAPTALPGGKTPTFKEGDKVFGGNQGAYATHITCTEEMLKPMPEGWSYEDAAGMFVTGPTSYGGLVVRAGVKEGDWVLVHAAAGGVGLAAVQIAKAFGATVIATAGTSHKLDVARSFGADYAVNYRDADWPEQVKKLTPKGRGVDIVYDPVGLIDKSMKCIAWNGRLLVIGFAGGPIEKIATNRILLKNISVVGLFWGALSKKQPEIETQVWDGIFKLVKEGKYRGTTFTDKEYVGLESVPAALNVLGGRDSWGKVIVKVPQDGASKLSLCPITEDPLAWSLTSSVIQDQNASPFYTLIPREIRDMIFSYALTDTTSYPVDRENAQLQTAQGRRDRYMYMPHHQKPRLYPSDIAFSLLLTCKAIYLETYVTPLRVNPYIITALGTQMSKGKLRAWQMAEITGLDITLPQLALEAGPLFDALKLWNAGSRKQGMYMVPKEYLRCVDKDGHKRAGYGTYATSFNTVLIPANVAPDKRPQTLSKILENAQSPPFITAAPCAVNKRCTLAQSLTHLTLRLHYGDWWTWTDNPLKNNAYQRLHIDPTFGYNRTVRGESDLMLFLAGQRRIRRQLDQVIEPSFDNGGGWGPPIGRLLPDLKSLEFVFETFKTKAGQLHNVVECAKTWRFALGVLNGGGSREKNRDMLVWDEEVVVKHWKRGIAGLRLPKDATWFSRCTDFEVRIVSHS
;
A
#
# COMPACT_ATOMS: atom_id res chain seq x y z
N MET A 1 -3.01 -14.72 -35.63
CA MET A 1 -2.57 -14.64 -34.21
C MET A 1 -1.36 -13.70 -34.10
N LYS A 2 -0.94 -13.30 -32.89
CA LYS A 2 0.29 -12.52 -32.69
C LYS A 2 1.35 -13.37 -32.01
N GLY A 3 2.63 -13.12 -32.29
CA GLY A 3 3.74 -13.79 -31.62
C GLY A 3 5.10 -13.16 -31.91
N ILE A 4 6.12 -13.60 -31.18
CA ILE A 4 7.51 -13.17 -31.35
C ILE A 4 8.26 -14.27 -32.11
N GLN A 5 8.41 -14.10 -33.43
CA GLN A 5 9.10 -15.05 -34.29
C GLN A 5 10.59 -14.70 -34.41
N ILE A 6 11.45 -15.70 -34.23
CA ILE A 6 12.88 -15.62 -34.45
C ILE A 6 13.18 -16.24 -35.83
N LYS A 7 13.80 -15.44 -36.72
CA LYS A 7 14.24 -15.86 -38.07
C LYS A 7 15.75 -15.99 -38.19
N GLU A 8 16.47 -15.28 -37.32
CA GLU A 8 17.91 -15.30 -37.13
C GLU A 8 18.20 -14.97 -35.66
N TYR A 9 19.40 -15.29 -35.17
CA TYR A 9 19.76 -14.97 -33.79
C TYR A 9 19.80 -13.45 -33.58
N VAL A 10 19.37 -13.01 -32.41
CA VAL A 10 19.38 -11.59 -32.01
C VAL A 10 20.45 -11.32 -30.96
N GLU A 11 20.89 -10.07 -30.83
CA GLU A 11 21.90 -9.68 -29.84
C GLU A 11 21.34 -9.72 -28.42
N GLY A 12 20.08 -9.32 -28.26
CA GLY A 12 19.39 -9.38 -26.98
C GLY A 12 17.87 -9.16 -27.05
N PRO A 13 17.20 -9.10 -25.89
CA PRO A 13 15.73 -9.03 -25.84
C PRO A 13 15.11 -7.81 -26.54
N ASN A 14 15.85 -6.69 -26.64
CA ASN A 14 15.34 -5.46 -27.25
C ASN A 14 15.11 -5.56 -28.77
N ASP A 15 15.71 -6.56 -29.42
CA ASP A 15 15.56 -6.79 -30.86
C ASP A 15 14.30 -7.61 -31.18
N LEU A 16 13.64 -8.16 -30.16
CA LEU A 16 12.42 -8.95 -30.32
C LEU A 16 11.25 -8.07 -30.75
N LYS A 17 10.53 -8.51 -31.78
CA LYS A 17 9.37 -7.81 -32.33
C LYS A 17 8.15 -8.72 -32.31
N VAL A 18 7.02 -8.15 -31.90
CA VAL A 18 5.71 -8.78 -32.05
C VAL A 18 5.29 -8.63 -33.51
N ILE A 19 4.91 -9.75 -34.13
CA ILE A 19 4.42 -9.77 -35.51
C ILE A 19 3.09 -10.53 -35.59
N ASP A 20 2.31 -10.20 -36.62
CA ASP A 20 1.13 -10.98 -36.99
C ASP A 20 1.56 -12.26 -37.73
N LEU A 21 0.98 -13.39 -37.31
CA LEU A 21 1.23 -14.73 -37.82
C LEU A 21 -0.11 -15.39 -38.21
N PRO A 22 -0.10 -16.35 -39.15
CA PRO A 22 -1.27 -17.18 -39.43
C PRO A 22 -1.79 -17.85 -38.15
N THR A 23 -3.12 -17.99 -38.03
CA THR A 23 -3.72 -18.74 -36.92
C THR A 23 -3.26 -20.20 -36.96
N LEU A 24 -2.84 -20.74 -35.81
CA LEU A 24 -2.37 -22.11 -35.71
C LEU A 24 -3.52 -23.09 -35.95
N THR A 25 -3.26 -24.12 -36.77
CA THR A 25 -4.16 -25.26 -36.92
C THR A 25 -3.55 -26.45 -36.17
N PRO A 26 -4.17 -26.93 -35.08
CA PRO A 26 -3.64 -28.06 -34.33
C PRO A 26 -3.67 -29.33 -35.19
N LYS A 27 -2.64 -30.17 -35.05
CA LYS A 27 -2.65 -31.54 -35.59
C LYS A 27 -3.73 -32.40 -34.89
N PRO A 28 -4.11 -33.57 -35.45
CA PRO A 28 -5.15 -34.42 -34.85
C PRO A 28 -4.92 -34.83 -33.39
N ASN A 29 -3.66 -34.86 -32.95
CA ASN A 29 -3.23 -35.21 -31.58
C ASN A 29 -2.81 -34.00 -30.72
N GLU A 30 -3.05 -32.78 -31.19
CA GLU A 30 -2.65 -31.55 -30.51
C GLU A 30 -3.87 -30.76 -30.03
N TYR A 31 -3.69 -30.09 -28.90
CA TYR A 31 -4.60 -29.07 -28.40
C TYR A 31 -4.29 -27.72 -29.04
N LEU A 32 -5.30 -26.85 -29.16
CA LEU A 32 -5.11 -25.41 -29.38
C LEU A 32 -5.46 -24.67 -28.10
N ILE A 33 -4.54 -23.84 -27.60
CA ILE A 33 -4.67 -23.10 -26.35
C ILE A 33 -4.62 -21.60 -26.62
N ALA A 34 -5.54 -20.85 -26.03
CA ALA A 34 -5.45 -19.40 -25.87
C ALA A 34 -4.53 -19.09 -24.69
N ILE A 35 -3.41 -18.42 -24.92
CA ILE A 35 -2.43 -18.11 -23.87
C ILE A 35 -2.90 -16.87 -23.12
N HIS A 36 -3.13 -17.01 -21.81
CA HIS A 36 -3.48 -15.90 -20.91
C HIS A 36 -2.26 -15.32 -20.19
N ALA A 37 -1.25 -16.16 -19.91
CA ALA A 37 0.03 -15.73 -19.35
C ALA A 37 1.17 -16.59 -19.88
N THR A 38 2.34 -15.99 -20.07
CA THR A 38 3.60 -16.68 -20.41
C THR A 38 4.70 -16.29 -19.44
N ALA A 39 5.67 -17.18 -19.22
CA ALA A 39 6.76 -16.92 -18.28
C ALA A 39 8.12 -16.76 -18.99
N ALA A 40 8.93 -15.84 -18.47
CA ALA A 40 10.29 -15.65 -18.89
C ALA A 40 11.25 -16.65 -18.21
N ASN A 41 12.17 -17.21 -18.99
CA ASN A 41 13.26 -18.05 -18.50
C ASN A 41 14.62 -17.51 -18.92
N PHE A 42 15.65 -17.82 -18.12
CA PHE A 42 17.02 -17.43 -18.46
C PHE A 42 17.51 -18.12 -19.73
N PHE A 43 17.09 -19.36 -19.98
CA PHE A 43 17.41 -20.05 -21.22
C PHE A 43 16.70 -19.46 -22.44
N ASP A 44 15.57 -18.78 -22.30
CA ASP A 44 14.93 -18.06 -23.42
C ASP A 44 15.89 -16.99 -23.95
N ILE A 45 16.56 -16.25 -23.06
CA ILE A 45 17.59 -15.26 -23.40
C ILE A 45 18.77 -15.91 -24.11
N LEU A 46 19.21 -17.10 -23.66
CA LEU A 46 20.29 -17.83 -24.31
C LEU A 46 19.88 -18.40 -25.68
N GLN A 47 18.63 -18.84 -25.81
CA GLN A 47 18.09 -19.43 -27.03
C GLN A 47 17.99 -18.39 -28.14
N ILE A 48 17.38 -17.22 -27.88
CA ILE A 48 17.27 -16.15 -28.88
C ILE A 48 18.64 -15.63 -29.36
N ARG A 49 19.70 -15.80 -28.55
CA ARG A 49 21.08 -15.41 -28.86
C ARG A 49 21.95 -16.53 -29.46
N GLY A 50 21.39 -17.72 -29.68
CA GLY A 50 22.16 -18.87 -30.20
C GLY A 50 23.15 -19.49 -29.21
N LYS A 51 23.06 -19.18 -27.91
CA LYS A 51 24.01 -19.60 -26.86
C LYS A 51 23.52 -20.75 -25.98
N TYR A 52 22.30 -21.22 -26.18
CA TYR A 52 21.76 -22.37 -25.45
C TYR A 52 22.11 -23.70 -26.14
N GLN A 53 22.31 -24.77 -25.38
CA GLN A 53 22.72 -26.07 -25.91
C GLN A 53 21.71 -26.74 -26.86
N THR A 54 20.43 -26.36 -26.78
CA THR A 54 19.37 -26.89 -27.65
C THR A 54 18.69 -25.73 -28.36
N GLN A 55 18.83 -25.69 -29.69
CA GLN A 55 18.28 -24.61 -30.52
C GLN A 55 17.14 -25.13 -31.40
N PRO A 56 15.98 -24.45 -31.43
CA PRO A 56 14.94 -24.72 -32.41
C PRO A 56 15.43 -24.37 -33.82
N PRO A 57 14.93 -25.05 -34.87
CA PRO A 57 15.20 -24.65 -36.25
C PRO A 57 14.50 -23.31 -36.56
N PHE A 58 15.15 -22.47 -37.37
CA PHE A 58 14.52 -21.24 -37.88
C PHE A 58 13.46 -21.56 -38.96
N PRO A 59 12.39 -20.73 -39.09
CA PRO A 59 11.94 -19.77 -38.09
C PRO A 59 11.14 -20.46 -36.97
N TRP A 60 11.22 -19.95 -35.74
CA TRP A 60 10.40 -20.44 -34.61
C TRP A 60 9.79 -19.29 -33.82
N VAL A 61 8.78 -19.58 -33.00
CA VAL A 61 8.21 -18.60 -32.04
C VAL A 61 8.88 -18.80 -30.68
N ALA A 62 9.40 -17.72 -30.08
CA ALA A 62 10.12 -17.78 -28.81
C ALA A 62 9.22 -18.09 -27.61
N GLY A 63 9.84 -18.42 -26.46
CA GLY A 63 9.16 -18.71 -25.20
C GLY A 63 8.79 -20.18 -25.03
N MET A 64 8.83 -20.65 -23.78
CA MET A 64 8.58 -22.05 -23.40
C MET A 64 7.31 -22.26 -22.57
N GLU A 65 7.05 -21.44 -21.55
CA GLU A 65 6.00 -21.72 -20.57
C GLU A 65 4.77 -20.84 -20.73
N PHE A 66 3.60 -21.42 -20.51
CA PHE A 66 2.32 -20.72 -20.61
C PHE A 66 1.26 -21.26 -19.65
N SER A 67 0.22 -20.47 -19.46
CA SER A 67 -1.08 -20.89 -18.94
C SER A 67 -2.19 -20.26 -19.76
N GLY A 68 -3.35 -20.91 -19.79
CA GLY A 68 -4.41 -20.53 -20.71
C GLY A 68 -5.65 -21.40 -20.65
N VAL A 69 -6.45 -21.29 -21.71
CA VAL A 69 -7.71 -22.00 -21.86
C VAL A 69 -7.67 -22.83 -23.13
N VAL A 70 -8.15 -24.08 -23.05
CA VAL A 70 -8.29 -24.95 -24.21
C VAL A 70 -9.36 -24.38 -25.14
N LEU A 71 -8.97 -24.03 -26.36
CA LEU A 71 -9.89 -23.62 -27.42
C LEU A 71 -10.36 -24.80 -28.27
N LYS A 72 -9.48 -25.78 -28.48
CA LYS A 72 -9.80 -26.98 -29.25
C LYS A 72 -9.09 -28.19 -28.68
N ALA A 73 -9.85 -29.24 -28.38
CA ALA A 73 -9.32 -30.53 -27.98
C ALA A 73 -9.12 -31.46 -29.21
N PRO A 74 -8.14 -32.37 -29.19
CA PRO A 74 -7.98 -33.38 -30.23
C PRO A 74 -9.17 -34.36 -30.22
N THR A 75 -9.52 -34.95 -31.36
CA THR A 75 -10.61 -35.94 -31.41
C THR A 75 -10.18 -37.34 -30.99
N ALA A 76 -8.87 -37.64 -31.10
CA ALA A 76 -8.27 -38.88 -30.61
C ALA A 76 -6.78 -38.63 -30.32
N LEU A 77 -6.26 -39.26 -29.27
CA LEU A 77 -4.84 -39.30 -28.98
C LEU A 77 -4.19 -40.56 -29.55
N PRO A 78 -2.85 -40.59 -29.72
CA PRO A 78 -2.14 -41.80 -30.11
C PRO A 78 -2.49 -42.98 -29.21
N GLY A 79 -2.72 -44.15 -29.82
CA GLY A 79 -3.11 -45.36 -29.09
C GLY A 79 -4.58 -45.41 -28.65
N GLY A 80 -5.46 -44.57 -29.23
CA GLY A 80 -6.91 -44.62 -28.98
C GLY A 80 -7.33 -44.04 -27.63
N LYS A 81 -6.44 -43.30 -26.95
CA LYS A 81 -6.75 -42.66 -25.67
C LYS A 81 -7.73 -41.49 -25.87
N THR A 82 -8.66 -41.35 -24.93
CA THR A 82 -9.57 -40.20 -24.88
C THR A 82 -8.80 -38.98 -24.35
N PRO A 83 -8.96 -37.79 -24.97
CA PRO A 83 -8.38 -36.55 -24.47
C PRO A 83 -8.76 -36.30 -23.00
N THR A 84 -7.77 -35.96 -22.18
CA THR A 84 -7.96 -35.66 -20.75
C THR A 84 -8.63 -34.30 -20.54
N PHE A 85 -8.28 -33.30 -21.37
CA PHE A 85 -8.80 -31.94 -21.26
C PHE A 85 -9.86 -31.67 -22.32
N LYS A 86 -10.86 -30.86 -21.99
CA LYS A 86 -11.91 -30.41 -22.91
C LYS A 86 -11.81 -28.92 -23.19
N GLU A 87 -12.50 -28.48 -24.24
CA GLU A 87 -12.64 -27.05 -24.55
C GLU A 87 -13.21 -26.28 -23.34
N GLY A 88 -12.62 -25.12 -23.04
CA GLY A 88 -12.95 -24.31 -21.87
C GLY A 88 -12.16 -24.65 -20.60
N ASP A 89 -11.45 -25.79 -20.54
CA ASP A 89 -10.62 -26.12 -19.38
C ASP A 89 -9.43 -25.17 -19.24
N LYS A 90 -9.10 -24.84 -17.99
CA LYS A 90 -7.92 -24.04 -17.64
C LYS A 90 -6.72 -24.95 -17.45
N VAL A 91 -5.66 -24.69 -18.20
CA VAL A 91 -4.46 -25.51 -18.23
C VAL A 91 -3.22 -24.64 -18.13
N PHE A 92 -2.13 -25.25 -17.69
CA PHE A 92 -0.79 -24.69 -17.85
C PHE A 92 0.13 -25.73 -18.46
N GLY A 93 1.21 -25.27 -19.07
CA GLY A 93 2.07 -26.14 -19.86
C GLY A 93 3.38 -25.50 -20.27
N GLY A 94 4.19 -26.29 -20.96
CA GLY A 94 5.40 -25.80 -21.60
C GLY A 94 5.52 -26.37 -22.99
N ASN A 95 5.61 -25.51 -24.01
CA ASN A 95 5.97 -25.91 -25.36
C ASN A 95 6.65 -24.72 -26.06
N GLN A 96 7.51 -25.01 -27.04
CA GLN A 96 8.14 -23.94 -27.82
C GLN A 96 7.05 -23.11 -28.53
N GLY A 97 7.09 -21.79 -28.37
CA GLY A 97 6.14 -20.86 -28.98
C GLY A 97 5.25 -20.09 -28.00
N ALA A 98 5.58 -20.09 -26.71
CA ALA A 98 4.73 -19.49 -25.68
C ALA A 98 4.68 -17.94 -25.70
N TYR A 99 5.59 -17.24 -26.38
CA TYR A 99 5.50 -15.79 -26.61
C TYR A 99 4.58 -15.47 -27.80
N ALA A 100 3.34 -15.91 -27.67
CA ALA A 100 2.27 -15.74 -28.65
C ALA A 100 0.91 -15.62 -27.96
N THR A 101 -0.12 -15.25 -28.73
CA THR A 101 -1.50 -15.27 -28.23
C THR A 101 -2.10 -16.68 -28.21
N HIS A 102 -1.58 -17.59 -29.02
CA HIS A 102 -2.06 -18.97 -29.14
C HIS A 102 -0.88 -19.93 -29.29
N ILE A 103 -1.06 -21.16 -28.83
CA ILE A 103 -0.08 -22.25 -28.98
C ILE A 103 -0.77 -23.58 -29.22
N THR A 104 -0.11 -24.48 -29.96
CA THR A 104 -0.50 -25.89 -30.05
C THR A 104 0.48 -26.77 -29.32
N CYS A 105 -0.01 -27.82 -28.66
CA CYS A 105 0.84 -28.77 -27.93
C CYS A 105 0.14 -30.12 -27.75
N THR A 106 0.92 -31.18 -27.53
CA THR A 106 0.41 -32.50 -27.16
C THR A 106 -0.05 -32.53 -25.71
N GLU A 107 -0.87 -33.53 -25.34
CA GLU A 107 -1.42 -33.67 -23.99
C GLU A 107 -0.35 -33.73 -22.89
N GLU A 108 0.79 -34.37 -23.19
CA GLU A 108 1.89 -34.59 -22.23
C GLU A 108 2.47 -33.26 -21.71
N MET A 109 2.44 -32.23 -22.56
CA MET A 109 2.93 -30.88 -22.27
C MET A 109 1.93 -30.04 -21.48
N LEU A 110 0.74 -30.56 -21.17
CA LEU A 110 -0.30 -29.88 -20.41
C LEU A 110 -0.47 -30.49 -19.03
N LYS A 111 -0.88 -29.64 -18.09
CA LYS A 111 -1.21 -29.98 -16.72
C LYS A 111 -2.47 -29.19 -16.32
N PRO A 112 -3.35 -29.77 -15.49
CA PRO A 112 -4.54 -29.08 -15.01
C PRO A 112 -4.11 -27.90 -14.13
N MET A 113 -4.76 -26.75 -14.28
CA MET A 113 -4.49 -25.62 -13.40
C MET A 113 -4.93 -25.96 -11.96
N PRO A 114 -4.07 -25.78 -10.94
CA PRO A 114 -4.49 -26.01 -9.57
C PRO A 114 -5.67 -25.12 -9.17
N GLU A 115 -6.55 -25.63 -8.32
CA GLU A 115 -7.73 -24.88 -7.89
C GLU A 115 -7.33 -23.59 -7.17
N GLY A 116 -8.00 -22.49 -7.50
CA GLY A 116 -7.73 -21.17 -6.93
C GLY A 116 -6.46 -20.47 -7.43
N TRP A 117 -5.66 -21.10 -8.30
CA TRP A 117 -4.46 -20.46 -8.85
C TRP A 117 -4.80 -19.44 -9.95
N SER A 118 -3.99 -18.40 -10.00
CA SER A 118 -3.98 -17.44 -11.12
C SER A 118 -3.30 -18.04 -12.35
N TYR A 119 -3.57 -17.50 -13.53
CA TYR A 119 -2.85 -17.87 -14.76
C TYR A 119 -1.35 -17.58 -14.60
N GLU A 120 -1.02 -16.49 -13.92
CA GLU A 120 0.34 -16.04 -13.68
C GLU A 120 1.13 -17.04 -12.84
N ASP A 121 0.55 -17.50 -11.72
CA ASP A 121 1.19 -18.49 -10.86
C ASP A 121 1.35 -19.84 -11.56
N ALA A 122 0.35 -20.25 -12.33
CA ALA A 122 0.40 -21.51 -13.08
C ALA A 122 1.43 -21.48 -14.21
N ALA A 123 1.55 -20.35 -14.93
CA ALA A 123 2.53 -20.18 -16.01
C ALA A 123 3.99 -20.27 -15.52
N GLY A 124 4.25 -19.93 -14.26
CA GLY A 124 5.59 -19.98 -13.68
C GLY A 124 6.06 -21.36 -13.23
N MET A 125 5.16 -22.36 -13.16
CA MET A 125 5.43 -23.62 -12.47
C MET A 125 6.03 -24.73 -13.36
N PHE A 126 5.71 -24.75 -14.66
CA PHE A 126 5.94 -25.90 -15.54
C PHE A 126 7.40 -26.34 -15.64
N VAL A 127 8.34 -25.40 -15.67
CA VAL A 127 9.78 -25.67 -15.72
C VAL A 127 10.37 -25.63 -14.31
N THR A 128 10.00 -24.63 -13.50
CA THR A 128 10.68 -24.40 -12.21
C THR A 128 10.38 -25.47 -11.18
N GLY A 129 9.11 -25.86 -11.03
CA GLY A 129 8.68 -26.85 -10.05
C GLY A 129 9.39 -28.19 -10.28
N PRO A 130 9.29 -28.79 -11.48
CA PRO A 130 9.94 -30.06 -11.76
C PRO A 130 11.46 -30.01 -11.73
N THR A 131 12.09 -28.90 -12.12
CA THR A 131 13.55 -28.73 -11.97
C THR A 131 13.96 -28.80 -10.50
N SER A 132 13.24 -28.12 -9.61
CA SER A 132 13.58 -28.12 -8.19
C SER A 132 13.21 -29.42 -7.49
N TYR A 133 12.07 -30.03 -7.83
CA TYR A 133 11.64 -31.30 -7.27
C TYR A 133 12.54 -32.46 -7.74
N GLY A 134 12.81 -32.54 -9.05
CA GLY A 134 13.74 -33.52 -9.61
C GLY A 134 15.14 -33.37 -9.02
N GLY A 135 15.62 -32.14 -8.80
CA GLY A 135 16.91 -31.90 -8.16
C GLY A 135 16.95 -32.38 -6.71
N LEU A 136 16.04 -31.90 -5.87
CA LEU A 136 16.09 -32.14 -4.44
C LEU A 136 15.59 -33.54 -4.04
N VAL A 137 14.47 -34.00 -4.61
CA VAL A 137 13.83 -35.24 -4.19
C VAL A 137 14.38 -36.43 -4.95
N VAL A 138 14.46 -36.34 -6.28
CA VAL A 138 14.87 -37.49 -7.11
C VAL A 138 16.39 -37.66 -7.15
N ARG A 139 17.13 -36.56 -7.36
CA ARG A 139 18.58 -36.63 -7.59
C ARG A 139 19.40 -36.51 -6.31
N ALA A 140 19.01 -35.62 -5.39
CA ALA A 140 19.64 -35.57 -4.09
C ALA A 140 19.00 -36.62 -3.17
N GLY A 141 17.68 -36.63 -2.99
CA GLY A 141 17.01 -37.44 -1.97
C GLY A 141 16.96 -36.69 -0.64
N VAL A 142 16.42 -35.48 -0.67
CA VAL A 142 16.19 -34.65 0.53
C VAL A 142 15.27 -35.37 1.50
N LYS A 143 15.61 -35.30 2.79
CA LYS A 143 14.84 -35.92 3.88
C LYS A 143 14.75 -34.98 5.08
N GLU A 144 13.89 -35.34 6.01
CA GLU A 144 13.74 -34.63 7.27
C GLU A 144 15.08 -34.53 8.02
N GLY A 145 15.38 -33.34 8.54
CA GLY A 145 16.62 -33.05 9.26
C GLY A 145 17.81 -32.67 8.39
N ASP A 146 17.73 -32.81 7.05
CA ASP A 146 18.77 -32.32 6.15
C ASP A 146 18.90 -30.79 6.25
N TRP A 147 20.13 -30.29 6.11
CA TRP A 147 20.43 -28.87 5.94
C TRP A 147 20.68 -28.57 4.47
N VAL A 148 19.89 -27.68 3.88
CA VAL A 148 19.93 -27.37 2.45
C VAL A 148 20.32 -25.91 2.22
N LEU A 149 21.45 -25.70 1.55
CA LEU A 149 21.85 -24.38 1.06
C LEU A 149 21.27 -24.15 -0.33
N VAL A 150 20.47 -23.10 -0.52
CA VAL A 150 19.91 -22.73 -1.82
C VAL A 150 20.56 -21.46 -2.34
N HIS A 151 21.27 -21.56 -3.47
CA HIS A 151 21.82 -20.40 -4.16
C HIS A 151 20.81 -19.72 -5.07
N ALA A 152 20.94 -18.40 -5.21
CA ALA A 152 19.93 -17.55 -5.86
C ALA A 152 18.51 -17.89 -5.40
N ALA A 153 18.35 -18.07 -4.08
CA ALA A 153 17.12 -18.59 -3.47
C ALA A 153 15.88 -17.76 -3.80
N ALA A 154 16.06 -16.48 -4.08
CA ALA A 154 14.97 -15.59 -4.49
C ALA A 154 14.56 -15.71 -5.96
N GLY A 155 15.26 -16.47 -6.81
CA GLY A 155 14.87 -16.67 -8.21
C GLY A 155 13.79 -17.75 -8.37
N GLY A 156 13.19 -17.88 -9.56
CA GLY A 156 12.09 -18.84 -9.80
C GLY A 156 12.39 -20.28 -9.38
N VAL A 157 13.49 -20.88 -9.84
CA VAL A 157 13.92 -22.23 -9.41
C VAL A 157 14.35 -22.27 -7.94
N GLY A 158 14.93 -21.18 -7.43
CA GLY A 158 15.35 -21.05 -6.04
C GLY A 158 14.18 -21.10 -5.07
N LEU A 159 13.11 -20.34 -5.33
CA LEU A 159 11.91 -20.32 -4.49
C LEU A 159 11.14 -21.63 -4.56
N ALA A 160 11.12 -22.29 -5.72
CA ALA A 160 10.60 -23.65 -5.82
C ALA A 160 11.44 -24.63 -4.95
N ALA A 161 12.77 -24.51 -4.98
CA ALA A 161 13.67 -25.35 -4.18
C ALA A 161 13.53 -25.13 -2.67
N VAL A 162 13.39 -23.87 -2.23
CA VAL A 162 13.13 -23.54 -0.81
C VAL A 162 11.86 -24.26 -0.34
N GLN A 163 10.74 -24.07 -1.04
CA GLN A 163 9.45 -24.66 -0.66
C GLN A 163 9.52 -26.19 -0.62
N ILE A 164 10.13 -26.82 -1.62
CA ILE A 164 10.23 -28.28 -1.70
C ILE A 164 11.13 -28.82 -0.58
N ALA A 165 12.30 -28.22 -0.33
CA ALA A 165 13.15 -28.65 0.79
C ALA A 165 12.43 -28.55 2.13
N LYS A 166 11.70 -27.44 2.37
CA LYS A 166 10.89 -27.25 3.57
C LYS A 166 9.76 -28.26 3.69
N ALA A 167 9.08 -28.58 2.60
CA ALA A 167 8.00 -29.56 2.59
C ALA A 167 8.45 -30.97 3.00
N PHE A 168 9.73 -31.28 2.81
CA PHE A 168 10.37 -32.54 3.20
C PHE A 168 11.05 -32.48 4.59
N GLY A 169 10.80 -31.43 5.37
CA GLY A 169 11.31 -31.31 6.75
C GLY A 169 12.78 -30.88 6.85
N ALA A 170 13.35 -30.33 5.79
CA ALA A 170 14.71 -29.81 5.82
C ALA A 170 14.80 -28.43 6.48
N THR A 171 16.00 -28.09 6.96
CA THR A 171 16.38 -26.72 7.35
C THR A 171 17.06 -26.03 6.17
N VAL A 172 16.51 -24.91 5.71
CA VAL A 172 16.94 -24.21 4.50
C VAL A 172 17.73 -22.95 4.85
N ILE A 173 18.94 -22.86 4.33
CA ILE A 173 19.76 -21.64 4.29
C ILE A 173 19.67 -21.06 2.88
N ALA A 174 19.04 -19.91 2.74
CA ALA A 174 18.94 -19.19 1.48
C ALA A 174 20.14 -18.26 1.27
N THR A 175 20.59 -18.11 0.02
CA THR A 175 21.51 -17.04 -0.36
C THR A 175 20.98 -16.18 -1.50
N ALA A 176 21.13 -14.86 -1.35
CA ALA A 176 20.75 -13.85 -2.33
C ALA A 176 21.65 -12.62 -2.21
N GLY A 177 21.61 -11.70 -3.18
CA GLY A 177 22.55 -10.57 -3.27
C GLY A 177 22.08 -9.27 -2.62
N THR A 178 20.88 -9.24 -2.03
CA THR A 178 20.24 -8.04 -1.46
C THR A 178 19.33 -8.45 -0.31
N SER A 179 19.13 -7.57 0.68
CA SER A 179 18.19 -7.80 1.80
C SER A 179 16.78 -8.16 1.35
N HIS A 180 16.19 -7.38 0.42
CA HIS A 180 14.85 -7.65 -0.13
C HIS A 180 14.69 -9.10 -0.63
N LYS A 181 15.63 -9.57 -1.44
CA LYS A 181 15.63 -10.94 -1.96
C LYS A 181 15.84 -12.00 -0.87
N LEU A 182 16.59 -11.70 0.19
CA LEU A 182 16.71 -12.59 1.35
C LEU A 182 15.38 -12.69 2.10
N ASP A 183 14.67 -11.57 2.25
CA ASP A 183 13.35 -11.53 2.88
C ASP A 183 12.28 -12.26 2.05
N VAL A 184 12.35 -12.15 0.72
CA VAL A 184 11.54 -12.98 -0.19
C VAL A 184 11.83 -14.47 0.02
N ALA A 185 13.10 -14.89 0.09
CA ALA A 185 13.42 -16.30 0.33
C ALA A 185 12.87 -16.79 1.70
N ARG A 186 12.93 -15.95 2.74
CA ARG A 186 12.34 -16.24 4.06
C ARG A 186 10.83 -16.37 4.00
N SER A 187 10.14 -15.49 3.27
CA SER A 187 8.68 -15.53 3.15
C SER A 187 8.18 -16.79 2.45
N PHE A 188 9.03 -17.48 1.69
CA PHE A 188 8.79 -18.78 1.05
C PHE A 188 9.29 -19.98 1.89
N GLY A 189 9.79 -19.74 3.10
CA GLY A 189 10.09 -20.78 4.10
C GLY A 189 11.57 -20.97 4.43
N ALA A 190 12.50 -20.17 3.89
CA ALA A 190 13.90 -20.29 4.29
C ALA A 190 14.09 -19.93 5.78
N ASP A 191 14.74 -20.83 6.53
CA ASP A 191 14.98 -20.65 7.98
C ASP A 191 16.07 -19.61 8.25
N TYR A 192 17.10 -19.61 7.40
CA TYR A 192 18.21 -18.67 7.47
C TYR A 192 18.46 -18.01 6.12
N ALA A 193 19.05 -16.83 6.14
CA ALA A 193 19.40 -16.12 4.92
C ALA A 193 20.78 -15.46 5.05
N VAL A 194 21.64 -15.66 4.05
CA VAL A 194 23.02 -15.19 4.01
C VAL A 194 23.26 -14.42 2.71
N ASN A 195 23.88 -13.24 2.79
CA ASN A 195 24.20 -12.47 1.59
C ASN A 195 25.47 -13.04 0.93
N TYR A 196 25.34 -13.58 -0.28
CA TYR A 196 26.51 -14.17 -0.97
C TYR A 196 27.54 -13.11 -1.42
N ARG A 197 27.21 -11.82 -1.34
CA ARG A 197 28.16 -10.72 -1.61
C ARG A 197 29.16 -10.53 -0.48
N ASP A 198 28.87 -11.05 0.70
CA ASP A 198 29.81 -11.02 1.82
C ASP A 198 30.93 -12.04 1.56
N ALA A 199 32.19 -11.63 1.71
CA ALA A 199 33.32 -12.49 1.37
C ALA A 199 33.38 -13.77 2.23
N ASP A 200 32.86 -13.69 3.46
CA ASP A 200 32.85 -14.75 4.47
C ASP A 200 31.53 -15.53 4.52
N TRP A 201 30.68 -15.42 3.48
CA TRP A 201 29.40 -16.13 3.44
C TRP A 201 29.52 -17.65 3.69
N PRO A 202 30.57 -18.38 3.22
CA PRO A 202 30.70 -19.80 3.53
C PRO A 202 30.93 -20.06 5.02
N GLU A 203 31.72 -19.21 5.71
CA GLU A 203 31.86 -19.29 7.16
C GLU A 203 30.54 -18.98 7.87
N GLN A 204 29.77 -18.00 7.41
CA GLN A 204 28.45 -17.69 7.96
C GLN A 204 27.50 -18.89 7.85
N VAL A 205 27.41 -19.52 6.67
CA VAL A 205 26.61 -20.74 6.45
C VAL A 205 27.03 -21.84 7.41
N LYS A 206 28.35 -22.06 7.56
CA LYS A 206 28.88 -23.08 8.46
C LYS A 206 28.50 -22.79 9.91
N LYS A 207 28.63 -21.55 10.38
CA LYS A 207 28.27 -21.13 11.75
C LYS A 207 26.79 -21.36 12.09
N LEU A 208 25.90 -21.25 11.11
CA LEU A 208 24.46 -21.51 11.30
C LEU A 208 24.14 -22.99 11.50
N THR A 209 24.98 -23.88 10.95
CA THR A 209 24.75 -25.32 11.06
C THR A 209 25.17 -25.88 12.43
N PRO A 210 24.56 -26.96 12.92
CA PRO A 210 24.85 -27.52 14.22
C PRO A 210 26.33 -27.87 14.36
N LYS A 211 26.98 -27.34 15.40
CA LYS A 211 28.42 -27.52 15.69
C LYS A 211 29.34 -27.11 14.52
N GLY A 212 28.87 -26.26 13.60
CA GLY A 212 29.67 -25.86 12.46
C GLY A 212 29.90 -26.98 11.42
N ARG A 213 29.04 -28.00 11.36
CA ARG A 213 29.30 -29.19 10.52
C ARG A 213 29.19 -28.94 9.01
N GLY A 214 28.45 -27.92 8.58
CA GLY A 214 28.10 -27.65 7.19
C GLY A 214 26.74 -28.20 6.77
N VAL A 215 26.36 -27.96 5.52
CA VAL A 215 25.07 -28.36 4.93
C VAL A 215 25.14 -29.72 4.24
N ASP A 216 24.04 -30.47 4.23
CA ASP A 216 23.93 -31.80 3.61
C ASP A 216 23.68 -31.72 2.11
N ILE A 217 22.97 -30.69 1.66
CA ILE A 217 22.66 -30.47 0.24
C ILE A 217 22.96 -29.01 -0.13
N VAL A 218 23.56 -28.80 -1.29
CA VAL A 218 23.62 -27.49 -1.94
C VAL A 218 22.83 -27.56 -3.24
N TYR A 219 21.91 -26.62 -3.43
CA TYR A 219 21.16 -26.40 -4.66
C TYR A 219 21.72 -25.18 -5.38
N ASP A 220 22.38 -25.37 -6.54
CA ASP A 220 23.10 -24.31 -7.22
C ASP A 220 22.69 -24.11 -8.69
N PRO A 221 21.89 -23.06 -8.97
CA PRO A 221 21.57 -22.62 -10.33
C PRO A 221 22.53 -21.55 -10.87
N VAL A 222 23.58 -21.17 -10.14
CA VAL A 222 24.45 -20.01 -10.43
C VAL A 222 25.83 -20.44 -10.93
N GLY A 223 26.46 -21.40 -10.26
CA GLY A 223 27.88 -21.71 -10.40
C GLY A 223 28.69 -21.10 -9.25
N LEU A 224 28.45 -21.58 -8.04
CA LEU A 224 29.17 -21.30 -6.80
C LEU A 224 29.68 -22.59 -6.11
N ILE A 225 29.69 -23.72 -6.80
CA ILE A 225 30.03 -25.07 -6.30
C ILE A 225 31.36 -25.08 -5.55
N ASP A 226 32.43 -24.48 -6.08
CA ASP A 226 33.75 -24.51 -5.42
C ASP A 226 33.72 -23.78 -4.06
N LYS A 227 32.97 -22.67 -3.97
CA LYS A 227 32.81 -21.95 -2.71
C LYS A 227 31.94 -22.73 -1.74
N SER A 228 30.87 -23.35 -2.22
CA SER A 228 29.96 -24.15 -1.40
C SER A 228 30.63 -25.41 -0.84
N MET A 229 31.69 -25.92 -1.48
CA MET A 229 32.54 -26.96 -0.90
C MET A 229 33.17 -26.57 0.44
N LYS A 230 33.31 -25.28 0.77
CA LYS A 230 33.85 -24.84 2.06
C LYS A 230 32.85 -25.02 3.21
N CYS A 231 31.55 -24.97 2.91
CA CYS A 231 30.47 -25.05 3.89
C CYS A 231 29.59 -26.31 3.76
N ILE A 232 29.93 -27.25 2.88
CA ILE A 232 29.28 -28.57 2.81
C ILE A 232 29.81 -29.51 3.90
N ALA A 233 28.91 -30.32 4.46
CA ALA A 233 29.18 -31.39 5.39
C ALA A 233 29.80 -32.63 4.69
N TRP A 234 30.37 -33.51 5.51
CA TRP A 234 30.77 -34.85 5.09
C TRP A 234 29.58 -35.61 4.48
N ASN A 235 29.79 -36.35 3.38
CA ASN A 235 28.74 -37.04 2.62
C ASN A 235 27.66 -36.15 1.97
N GLY A 236 27.86 -34.83 1.89
CA GLY A 236 26.88 -33.95 1.26
C GLY A 236 26.75 -34.11 -0.26
N ARG A 237 25.64 -33.64 -0.84
CA ARG A 237 25.42 -33.56 -2.30
C ARG A 237 25.40 -32.12 -2.80
N LEU A 238 26.17 -31.85 -3.84
CA LEU A 238 26.17 -30.58 -4.58
C LEU A 238 25.38 -30.76 -5.87
N LEU A 239 24.22 -30.12 -5.96
CA LEU A 239 23.37 -30.14 -7.16
C LEU A 239 23.78 -29.02 -8.12
N VAL A 240 24.24 -29.39 -9.31
CA VAL A 240 24.52 -28.48 -10.42
C VAL A 240 23.25 -28.36 -11.27
N ILE A 241 22.56 -27.23 -11.14
CA ILE A 241 21.28 -26.96 -11.81
C ILE A 241 21.46 -26.05 -13.01
N GLY A 242 22.39 -25.09 -12.93
CA GLY A 242 22.62 -24.12 -14.00
C GLY A 242 23.81 -23.20 -13.73
N PHE A 243 24.13 -22.37 -14.72
CA PHE A 243 25.27 -21.46 -14.70
C PHE A 243 24.82 -20.01 -14.91
N ALA A 244 23.79 -19.57 -14.17
CA ALA A 244 23.28 -18.19 -14.30
C ALA A 244 24.34 -17.11 -13.96
N GLY A 245 25.43 -17.51 -13.29
CA GLY A 245 26.63 -16.72 -13.05
C GLY A 245 27.42 -16.37 -14.32
N GLY A 246 27.30 -17.18 -15.38
CA GLY A 246 27.99 -17.02 -16.66
C GLY A 246 29.09 -18.06 -16.87
N PRO A 247 30.22 -17.99 -16.14
CA PRO A 247 31.31 -18.95 -16.30
C PRO A 247 30.95 -20.36 -15.81
N ILE A 248 31.45 -21.37 -16.53
CA ILE A 248 31.45 -22.77 -16.08
C ILE A 248 32.57 -22.94 -15.05
N GLU A 249 32.24 -23.42 -13.86
CA GLU A 249 33.21 -23.54 -12.75
C GLU A 249 34.23 -24.66 -12.94
N LYS A 250 35.44 -24.42 -12.45
CA LYS A 250 36.48 -25.44 -12.29
C LYS A 250 36.45 -25.96 -10.86
N ILE A 251 36.24 -27.27 -10.71
CA ILE A 251 36.09 -27.91 -9.41
C ILE A 251 37.39 -28.63 -9.04
N ALA A 252 37.89 -28.39 -7.83
CA ALA A 252 39.04 -29.11 -7.29
C ALA A 252 38.60 -30.50 -6.79
N THR A 253 38.86 -31.55 -7.57
CA THR A 253 38.39 -32.92 -7.32
C THR A 253 38.96 -33.54 -6.04
N ASN A 254 40.13 -33.09 -5.58
CA ASN A 254 40.67 -33.48 -4.27
C ASN A 254 39.72 -33.14 -3.11
N ARG A 255 38.97 -32.02 -3.20
CA ARG A 255 37.98 -31.66 -2.18
C ARG A 255 36.78 -32.59 -2.17
N ILE A 256 36.42 -33.14 -3.34
CA ILE A 256 35.36 -34.12 -3.48
C ILE A 256 35.74 -35.40 -2.71
N LEU A 257 36.94 -35.91 -2.99
CA LEU A 257 37.52 -37.08 -2.32
C LEU A 257 37.62 -36.87 -0.80
N LEU A 258 38.21 -35.77 -0.35
CA LEU A 258 38.53 -35.54 1.06
C LEU A 258 37.29 -35.30 1.95
N LYS A 259 36.13 -34.98 1.37
CA LYS A 259 34.87 -34.80 2.12
C LYS A 259 33.81 -35.87 1.83
N ASN A 260 34.16 -36.85 0.99
CA ASN A 260 33.26 -37.88 0.50
C ASN A 260 31.94 -37.33 -0.09
N ILE A 261 32.01 -36.20 -0.79
CA ILE A 261 30.82 -35.51 -1.31
C ILE A 261 30.46 -35.99 -2.72
N SER A 262 29.19 -35.86 -3.10
CA SER A 262 28.71 -36.14 -4.46
C SER A 262 28.45 -34.85 -5.23
N VAL A 263 28.85 -34.78 -6.50
CA VAL A 263 28.46 -33.71 -7.43
C VAL A 263 27.44 -34.26 -8.42
N VAL A 264 26.24 -33.71 -8.43
CA VAL A 264 25.08 -34.29 -9.12
C VAL A 264 24.50 -33.25 -10.08
N GLY A 265 24.55 -33.53 -11.38
CA GLY A 265 23.90 -32.70 -12.39
C GLY A 265 22.40 -33.01 -12.54
N LEU A 266 21.63 -31.98 -12.89
CA LEU A 266 20.26 -32.10 -13.36
C LEU A 266 20.06 -31.32 -14.66
N PHE A 267 19.64 -32.03 -15.71
CA PHE A 267 19.12 -31.42 -16.93
C PHE A 267 17.67 -31.90 -17.14
N TRP A 268 16.71 -31.17 -16.55
CA TRP A 268 15.30 -31.59 -16.48
C TRP A 268 14.72 -31.96 -17.84
N GLY A 269 14.86 -31.09 -18.85
CA GLY A 269 14.29 -31.34 -20.18
C GLY A 269 14.85 -32.56 -20.92
N ALA A 270 16.04 -33.05 -20.54
CA ALA A 270 16.59 -34.31 -21.06
C ALA A 270 16.19 -35.50 -20.18
N LEU A 271 16.11 -35.31 -18.87
CA LEU A 271 15.69 -36.33 -17.92
C LEU A 271 14.25 -36.79 -18.20
N SER A 272 13.32 -35.85 -18.35
CA SER A 272 11.90 -36.18 -18.59
C SER A 272 11.71 -36.97 -19.89
N LYS A 273 12.47 -36.65 -20.94
CA LYS A 273 12.42 -37.38 -22.22
C LYS A 273 13.06 -38.77 -22.18
N LYS A 274 14.16 -38.92 -21.44
CA LYS A 274 14.92 -40.19 -21.36
C LYS A 274 14.35 -41.15 -20.32
N GLN A 275 13.64 -40.63 -19.32
CA GLN A 275 13.02 -41.37 -18.22
C GLN A 275 11.60 -40.82 -17.96
N PRO A 276 10.64 -41.09 -18.87
CA PRO A 276 9.27 -40.56 -18.75
C PRO A 276 8.54 -40.96 -17.46
N GLU A 277 8.91 -42.09 -16.86
CA GLU A 277 8.36 -42.55 -15.58
C GLU A 277 8.66 -41.58 -14.42
N ILE A 278 9.80 -40.87 -14.48
CA ILE A 278 10.16 -39.86 -13.48
C ILE A 278 9.28 -38.61 -13.64
N GLU A 279 8.85 -38.29 -14.85
CA GLU A 279 8.00 -37.12 -15.08
C GLU A 279 6.68 -37.23 -14.33
N THR A 280 6.03 -38.39 -14.39
CA THR A 280 4.81 -38.68 -13.62
C THR A 280 5.07 -38.59 -12.12
N GLN A 281 6.13 -39.26 -11.63
CA GLN A 281 6.48 -39.23 -10.20
C GLN A 281 6.71 -37.80 -9.68
N VAL A 282 7.37 -36.96 -10.47
CA VAL A 282 7.68 -35.57 -10.10
C VAL A 282 6.41 -34.72 -10.08
N TRP A 283 5.56 -34.83 -11.10
CA TRP A 283 4.31 -34.07 -11.15
C TRP A 283 3.32 -34.48 -10.07
N ASP A 284 3.18 -35.77 -9.79
CA ASP A 284 2.35 -36.28 -8.68
C ASP A 284 2.84 -35.72 -7.34
N GLY A 285 4.16 -35.70 -7.14
CA GLY A 285 4.78 -35.09 -5.96
C GLY A 285 4.47 -33.60 -5.84
N ILE A 286 4.63 -32.84 -6.92
CA ILE A 286 4.34 -31.40 -6.93
C ILE A 286 2.86 -31.14 -6.65
N PHE A 287 1.95 -31.83 -7.33
CA PHE A 287 0.51 -31.66 -7.09
C PHE A 287 0.09 -32.06 -5.68
N LYS A 288 0.72 -33.09 -5.10
CA LYS A 288 0.54 -33.42 -3.68
C LYS A 288 0.95 -32.24 -2.79
N LEU A 289 2.11 -31.64 -3.02
CA LEU A 289 2.56 -30.47 -2.25
C LEU A 289 1.64 -29.25 -2.42
N VAL A 290 1.15 -29.00 -3.63
CA VAL A 290 0.17 -27.93 -3.89
C VAL A 290 -1.14 -28.18 -3.13
N LYS A 291 -1.66 -29.42 -3.19
CA LYS A 291 -2.87 -29.82 -2.47
C LYS A 291 -2.73 -29.72 -0.94
N GLU A 292 -1.54 -30.03 -0.42
CA GLU A 292 -1.21 -29.88 1.00
C GLU A 292 -0.93 -28.43 1.41
N GLY A 293 -0.96 -27.46 0.48
CA GLY A 293 -0.64 -26.05 0.75
C GLY A 293 0.85 -25.80 1.01
N LYS A 294 1.72 -26.76 0.72
CA LYS A 294 3.18 -26.69 0.94
C LYS A 294 3.94 -26.12 -0.26
N TYR A 295 3.26 -25.90 -1.39
CA TYR A 295 3.81 -25.25 -2.57
C TYR A 295 2.81 -24.24 -3.14
N ARG A 296 3.28 -23.00 -3.35
CA ARG A 296 2.53 -21.89 -3.95
C ARG A 296 3.28 -21.27 -5.13
N GLY A 297 2.56 -20.47 -5.92
CA GLY A 297 3.10 -19.70 -7.04
C GLY A 297 4.31 -18.83 -6.65
N THR A 298 5.26 -18.70 -7.58
CA THR A 298 6.50 -17.94 -7.38
C THR A 298 6.52 -16.66 -8.23
N THR A 299 5.37 -16.15 -8.65
CA THR A 299 5.24 -14.99 -9.54
C THR A 299 5.90 -13.75 -8.96
N PHE A 300 6.71 -13.07 -9.78
CA PHE A 300 7.28 -11.77 -9.49
C PHE A 300 6.18 -10.70 -9.51
N THR A 301 5.93 -10.05 -8.37
CA THR A 301 4.82 -9.08 -8.25
C THR A 301 5.26 -7.62 -8.10
N ASP A 302 6.56 -7.32 -8.01
CA ASP A 302 7.04 -5.93 -7.86
C ASP A 302 6.78 -5.09 -9.13
N LYS A 303 6.64 -5.74 -10.30
CA LYS A 303 6.31 -5.09 -11.57
C LYS A 303 5.48 -6.01 -12.45
N GLU A 304 4.42 -5.45 -13.03
CA GLU A 304 3.55 -6.15 -13.97
C GLU A 304 4.01 -5.94 -15.43
N TYR A 305 3.88 -7.00 -16.24
CA TYR A 305 4.15 -6.98 -17.67
C TYR A 305 2.89 -7.44 -18.41
N VAL A 306 2.36 -6.59 -19.28
CA VAL A 306 1.11 -6.84 -20.01
C VAL A 306 1.36 -6.62 -21.51
N GLY A 307 0.86 -7.55 -22.32
CA GLY A 307 1.05 -7.56 -23.77
C GLY A 307 2.37 -8.22 -24.16
N LEU A 308 2.39 -8.83 -25.36
CA LEU A 308 3.61 -9.47 -25.89
C LEU A 308 4.74 -8.45 -26.11
N GLU A 309 4.39 -7.18 -26.29
CA GLU A 309 5.29 -6.05 -26.43
C GLU A 309 6.15 -5.83 -25.16
N SER A 310 5.72 -6.36 -24.02
CA SER A 310 6.44 -6.27 -22.74
C SER A 310 7.44 -7.41 -22.51
N VAL A 311 7.46 -8.45 -23.37
CA VAL A 311 8.40 -9.58 -23.28
C VAL A 311 9.88 -9.14 -23.27
N PRO A 312 10.35 -8.20 -24.12
CA PRO A 312 11.71 -7.66 -24.04
C PRO A 312 12.06 -7.14 -22.64
N ALA A 313 11.17 -6.36 -22.04
CA ALA A 313 11.37 -5.78 -20.72
C ALA A 313 11.38 -6.86 -19.63
N ALA A 314 10.49 -7.86 -19.73
CA ALA A 314 10.46 -9.00 -18.82
C ALA A 314 11.77 -9.82 -18.85
N LEU A 315 12.28 -10.10 -20.05
CA LEU A 315 13.56 -10.79 -20.25
C LEU A 315 14.75 -9.95 -19.76
N ASN A 316 14.74 -8.64 -19.97
CA ASN A 316 15.80 -7.75 -19.48
C ASN A 316 15.84 -7.69 -17.95
N VAL A 317 14.69 -7.59 -17.28
CA VAL A 317 14.66 -7.58 -15.80
C VAL A 317 15.11 -8.92 -15.22
N LEU A 318 14.77 -10.03 -15.89
CA LEU A 318 15.29 -11.35 -15.55
C LEU A 318 16.82 -11.44 -15.74
N GLY A 319 17.32 -11.00 -16.91
CA GLY A 319 18.74 -11.04 -17.25
C GLY A 319 19.62 -10.09 -16.41
N GLY A 320 19.08 -8.92 -16.05
CA GLY A 320 19.70 -7.93 -15.16
C GLY A 320 19.72 -8.36 -13.69
N ARG A 321 19.02 -9.45 -13.35
CA ARG A 321 18.86 -9.95 -11.98
C ARG A 321 18.16 -8.93 -11.09
N ASP A 322 17.20 -8.17 -11.63
CA ASP A 322 16.41 -7.19 -10.88
C ASP A 322 15.09 -7.78 -10.35
N SER A 323 14.68 -8.96 -10.84
CA SER A 323 13.51 -9.69 -10.32
C SER A 323 13.83 -10.65 -9.17
N TRP A 324 12.78 -11.00 -8.43
CA TRP A 324 12.67 -12.24 -7.66
C TRP A 324 11.59 -13.13 -8.31
N GLY A 325 11.56 -14.42 -8.00
CA GLY A 325 10.55 -15.34 -8.51
C GLY A 325 10.57 -15.49 -10.03
N LYS A 326 9.39 -15.78 -10.58
CA LYS A 326 9.13 -15.95 -12.01
C LYS A 326 8.55 -14.67 -12.60
N VAL A 327 9.24 -14.14 -13.61
CA VAL A 327 8.74 -12.98 -14.36
C VAL A 327 7.71 -13.47 -15.36
N ILE A 328 6.48 -12.97 -15.23
CA ILE A 328 5.33 -13.36 -16.03
C ILE A 328 4.90 -12.19 -16.91
N VAL A 329 4.50 -12.49 -18.14
CA VAL A 329 3.87 -11.57 -19.08
C VAL A 329 2.42 -12.00 -19.28
N LYS A 330 1.47 -11.11 -18.95
CA LYS A 330 0.05 -11.31 -19.22
C LYS A 330 -0.24 -11.06 -20.68
N VAL A 331 -1.01 -11.94 -21.29
CA VAL A 331 -1.39 -11.86 -22.70
C VAL A 331 -2.87 -11.53 -22.79
N PRO A 332 -3.24 -10.29 -23.16
CA PRO A 332 -4.64 -9.90 -23.32
C PRO A 332 -5.36 -10.75 -24.37
N GLN A 333 -6.63 -11.08 -24.12
CA GLN A 333 -7.45 -11.85 -25.06
C GLN A 333 -8.28 -10.90 -25.94
N ASP A 334 -8.03 -10.93 -27.25
CA ASP A 334 -8.85 -10.24 -28.25
C ASP A 334 -10.21 -10.97 -28.37
N GLY A 335 -11.24 -10.44 -27.70
CA GLY A 335 -12.59 -11.04 -27.67
C GLY A 335 -13.28 -11.02 -26.31
N ALA A 336 -12.55 -10.74 -25.22
CA ALA A 336 -13.10 -10.49 -23.89
C ALA A 336 -13.12 -9.00 -23.49
N SER A 337 -13.11 -8.11 -24.50
CA SER A 337 -13.02 -6.66 -24.32
C SER A 337 -13.80 -5.93 -25.43
N LYS A 338 -15.09 -6.27 -25.55
CA LYS A 338 -16.11 -5.27 -25.84
C LYS A 338 -16.87 -4.96 -24.55
N LEU A 339 -16.18 -4.30 -23.61
CA LEU A 339 -16.83 -3.31 -22.76
C LEU A 339 -16.50 -1.96 -23.37
N SER A 340 -17.57 -1.33 -23.85
CA SER A 340 -17.63 -0.11 -24.63
C SER A 340 -16.69 0.98 -24.13
N LEU A 341 -15.94 1.57 -25.07
CA LEU A 341 -15.56 2.97 -25.00
C LEU A 341 -16.83 3.81 -24.78
N CYS A 342 -16.97 4.37 -23.58
CA CYS A 342 -17.82 5.53 -23.32
C CYS A 342 -16.95 6.57 -22.60
N PRO A 343 -16.96 7.85 -23.01
CA PRO A 343 -16.10 8.87 -22.43
C PRO A 343 -16.65 9.34 -21.08
N ILE A 344 -15.75 9.51 -20.11
CA ILE A 344 -15.88 10.39 -18.93
C ILE A 344 -16.87 9.92 -17.82
N THR A 345 -16.25 9.64 -16.66
CA THR A 345 -16.79 9.65 -15.26
C THR A 345 -17.89 8.67 -14.85
N GLU A 346 -17.50 7.44 -14.46
CA GLU A 346 -18.23 6.66 -13.44
C GLU A 346 -17.25 5.92 -12.50
N ASP A 347 -17.70 5.73 -11.26
CA ASP A 347 -16.99 5.21 -10.08
C ASP A 347 -16.27 3.86 -10.31
N PRO A 348 -15.03 3.63 -9.82
CA PRO A 348 -14.34 2.34 -10.01
C PRO A 348 -14.88 1.18 -9.15
N LEU A 349 -15.95 1.36 -8.38
CA LEU A 349 -16.24 0.52 -7.20
C LEU A 349 -17.72 0.19 -7.01
N ALA A 350 -18.29 -0.57 -7.94
CA ALA A 350 -19.51 -1.33 -7.69
C ALA A 350 -19.23 -2.82 -7.92
N TRP A 351 -18.45 -3.43 -7.03
CA TRP A 351 -18.46 -4.88 -6.90
C TRP A 351 -19.67 -5.30 -6.07
N SER A 352 -20.44 -6.25 -6.58
CA SER A 352 -21.39 -7.02 -5.78
C SER A 352 -20.61 -8.00 -4.91
N LEU A 353 -20.10 -7.53 -3.77
CA LEU A 353 -19.62 -8.42 -2.72
C LEU A 353 -20.82 -8.90 -1.90
N THR A 354 -21.01 -10.21 -1.81
CA THR A 354 -21.99 -10.82 -0.93
C THR A 354 -21.68 -10.39 0.51
N SER A 355 -22.62 -9.72 1.17
CA SER A 355 -22.43 -9.21 2.52
C SER A 355 -22.37 -10.38 3.51
N SER A 356 -21.18 -10.81 3.90
CA SER A 356 -20.99 -11.57 5.14
C SER A 356 -20.61 -10.59 6.26
N VAL A 357 -21.22 -10.78 7.43
CA VAL A 357 -20.93 -9.98 8.62
C VAL A 357 -19.56 -10.41 9.15
N ILE A 358 -18.54 -9.58 8.96
CA ILE A 358 -17.20 -9.80 9.51
C ILE A 358 -17.14 -9.07 10.86
N GLN A 359 -17.07 -9.81 11.96
CA GLN A 359 -16.98 -9.24 13.32
C GLN A 359 -15.53 -8.94 13.74
N ASP A 360 -14.54 -9.60 13.14
CA ASP A 360 -13.11 -9.45 13.45
C ASP A 360 -12.29 -9.27 12.15
N GLN A 361 -11.40 -8.28 12.17
CA GLN A 361 -10.47 -7.95 11.11
C GLN A 361 -9.61 -9.14 10.65
N ASN A 362 -9.24 -10.04 11.56
CA ASN A 362 -8.45 -11.24 11.25
C ASN A 362 -9.26 -12.35 10.58
N ALA A 363 -10.59 -12.29 10.62
CA ALA A 363 -11.48 -13.23 9.98
C ALA A 363 -11.87 -12.81 8.56
N SER A 364 -11.44 -11.62 8.11
CA SER A 364 -11.63 -11.17 6.73
C SER A 364 -10.66 -11.90 5.79
N PRO A 365 -11.14 -12.71 4.83
CA PRO A 365 -10.28 -13.41 3.88
C PRO A 365 -9.40 -12.43 3.07
N PHE A 366 -9.92 -11.22 2.82
CA PHE A 366 -9.18 -10.17 2.13
C PHE A 366 -8.07 -9.57 2.99
N TYR A 367 -8.25 -9.52 4.32
CA TYR A 367 -7.25 -9.00 5.25
C TYR A 367 -6.12 -9.99 5.51
N THR A 368 -6.37 -11.29 5.45
CA THR A 368 -5.33 -12.31 5.66
C THR A 368 -4.48 -12.58 4.42
N LEU A 369 -4.98 -12.27 3.22
CA LEU A 369 -4.28 -12.46 1.94
C LEU A 369 -3.26 -11.36 1.59
N ILE A 370 -3.38 -10.18 2.20
CA ILE A 370 -2.46 -9.06 1.94
C ILE A 370 -1.27 -9.16 2.93
N PRO A 371 -0.01 -9.19 2.46
CA PRO A 371 1.16 -9.21 3.33
C PRO A 371 1.11 -8.11 4.38
N ARG A 372 1.60 -8.36 5.60
CA ARG A 372 1.51 -7.40 6.71
C ARG A 372 2.12 -6.06 6.32
N GLU A 373 3.18 -6.04 5.51
CA GLU A 373 3.88 -4.84 5.04
C GLU A 373 3.07 -4.06 4.02
N ILE A 374 2.32 -4.74 3.14
CA ILE A 374 1.39 -4.08 2.22
C ILE A 374 0.12 -3.66 2.97
N ARG A 375 -0.33 -4.42 3.97
CA ARG A 375 -1.39 -3.98 4.89
C ARG A 375 -0.95 -2.76 5.67
N ASP A 376 0.26 -2.74 6.19
CA ASP A 376 0.85 -1.64 6.95
C ASP A 376 1.13 -0.47 6.01
N MET A 377 1.44 -0.69 4.73
CA MET A 377 1.57 0.35 3.71
C MET A 377 0.21 0.88 3.25
N ILE A 378 -0.83 0.04 3.08
CA ILE A 378 -2.20 0.44 2.74
C ILE A 378 -2.83 1.13 3.94
N PHE A 379 -2.61 0.62 5.15
CA PHE A 379 -2.95 1.22 6.43
C PHE A 379 -2.23 2.57 6.54
N SER A 380 -0.92 2.60 6.36
CA SER A 380 -0.13 3.84 6.39
C SER A 380 -0.54 4.79 5.28
N TYR A 381 -0.86 4.35 4.07
CA TYR A 381 -1.25 5.18 2.91
C TYR A 381 -2.69 5.69 3.03
N ALA A 382 -3.59 4.83 3.49
CA ALA A 382 -4.96 5.20 3.83
C ALA A 382 -4.96 6.21 4.98
N LEU A 383 -4.12 6.02 6.01
CA LEU A 383 -4.03 6.90 7.19
C LEU A 383 -3.15 8.14 7.00
N THR A 384 -2.12 8.09 6.15
CA THR A 384 -1.30 9.29 5.83
C THR A 384 -2.13 10.33 5.12
N ASP A 385 -3.07 9.90 4.27
CA ASP A 385 -3.87 10.80 3.46
C ASP A 385 -5.32 10.98 3.97
N THR A 386 -5.72 10.30 5.04
CA THR A 386 -6.92 10.71 5.79
C THR A 386 -6.59 11.69 6.90
N THR A 387 -5.41 11.60 7.52
CA THR A 387 -5.24 12.11 8.90
C THR A 387 -3.79 12.21 9.41
N SER A 388 -2.71 12.10 8.61
CA SER A 388 -1.35 12.29 9.17
C SER A 388 -0.31 12.97 8.27
N TYR A 389 0.10 14.19 8.66
CA TYR A 389 1.51 14.41 8.95
C TYR A 389 1.75 13.87 10.36
N PRO A 390 2.54 12.79 10.53
CA PRO A 390 3.03 12.43 11.84
C PRO A 390 3.77 13.63 12.45
N VAL A 391 3.83 13.68 13.79
CA VAL A 391 4.53 14.71 14.58
C VAL A 391 6.01 14.92 14.14
N ASP A 392 6.54 14.02 13.31
CA ASP A 392 7.93 13.92 12.90
C ASP A 392 8.19 14.20 11.40
N ARG A 393 7.21 14.73 10.61
CA ARG A 393 7.42 15.02 9.17
C ARG A 393 6.99 16.43 8.76
N GLU A 394 7.90 17.14 8.07
CA GLU A 394 7.73 18.50 7.56
C GLU A 394 6.56 18.66 6.56
N ASN A 395 5.84 19.77 6.71
CA ASN A 395 5.02 20.37 5.65
C ASN A 395 5.87 20.61 4.40
N ALA A 396 5.34 20.25 3.22
CA ALA A 396 5.89 20.81 1.98
C ALA A 396 5.56 22.31 2.01
N GLN A 397 6.59 23.15 2.03
CA GLN A 397 6.49 24.59 2.23
C GLN A 397 5.44 25.24 1.30
N LEU A 398 4.47 25.92 1.91
CA LEU A 398 3.77 27.04 1.28
C LEU A 398 4.66 28.28 1.46
N GLN A 399 5.48 28.59 0.46
CA GLN A 399 6.03 29.93 0.31
C GLN A 399 5.09 30.77 -0.55
N THR A 400 4.97 32.02 -0.13
CA THR A 400 3.85 32.96 -0.29
C THR A 400 3.69 33.54 -1.71
N ALA A 401 2.57 34.26 -1.84
CA ALA A 401 2.09 34.96 -3.03
C ALA A 401 3.11 35.95 -3.65
N GLN A 402 3.12 35.96 -4.99
CA GLN A 402 3.65 37.01 -5.90
C GLN A 402 5.17 37.15 -6.09
N GLY A 403 5.63 36.65 -7.24
CA GLY A 403 6.92 36.96 -7.89
C GLY A 403 7.87 35.75 -7.93
N ARG A 404 8.33 35.22 -9.07
CA ARG A 404 8.56 35.79 -10.39
C ARG A 404 8.48 34.71 -11.48
N ARG A 405 7.97 35.14 -12.63
CA ARG A 405 8.23 34.56 -13.95
C ARG A 405 9.72 34.64 -14.30
N ASP A 406 10.12 33.74 -15.19
CA ASP A 406 11.30 33.77 -16.07
C ASP A 406 12.67 33.35 -15.50
N ARG A 407 13.00 32.05 -15.62
CA ARG A 407 13.75 31.49 -16.77
C ARG A 407 14.01 29.99 -16.56
N TYR A 408 13.68 29.20 -17.58
CA TYR A 408 13.94 27.77 -17.70
C TYR A 408 15.44 27.44 -17.76
N MET A 409 15.78 26.20 -17.39
CA MET A 409 17.08 25.49 -17.46
C MET A 409 17.95 25.51 -16.18
N TYR A 410 17.62 24.62 -15.24
CA TYR A 410 18.48 23.61 -14.59
C TYR A 410 17.78 23.08 -13.32
N MET A 411 17.44 21.79 -13.31
CA MET A 411 17.17 21.06 -12.05
C MET A 411 18.46 21.06 -11.21
N PRO A 412 18.42 21.28 -9.88
CA PRO A 412 17.99 20.23 -8.94
C PRO A 412 17.35 20.76 -7.63
N HIS A 413 16.34 20.05 -7.07
CA HIS A 413 16.14 19.81 -5.61
C HIS A 413 14.80 19.09 -5.33
N HIS A 414 14.91 18.05 -4.50
CA HIS A 414 13.90 17.49 -3.58
C HIS A 414 12.43 17.49 -4.00
N GLN A 415 12.05 16.48 -4.77
CA GLN A 415 10.65 16.08 -4.87
C GLN A 415 10.33 15.06 -3.77
N LYS A 416 9.33 15.37 -2.92
CA LYS A 416 8.47 14.29 -2.37
C LYS A 416 8.05 13.41 -3.55
N PRO A 417 8.05 12.07 -3.45
CA PRO A 417 7.68 11.22 -4.57
C PRO A 417 6.29 11.63 -5.04
N ARG A 418 6.23 12.34 -6.18
CA ARG A 418 4.99 12.55 -6.90
C ARG A 418 4.79 11.25 -7.67
N LEU A 419 4.00 10.35 -7.08
CA LEU A 419 3.37 9.29 -7.86
C LEU A 419 2.59 10.01 -8.96
N TYR A 420 3.02 9.84 -10.21
CA TYR A 420 2.32 10.44 -11.33
C TYR A 420 0.92 9.80 -11.39
N PRO A 421 -0.16 10.56 -11.69
CA PRO A 421 -1.50 9.99 -11.89
C PRO A 421 -1.57 8.92 -12.99
N SER A 422 -0.52 8.80 -13.82
CA SER A 422 -0.33 7.77 -14.84
C SER A 422 0.37 6.50 -14.34
N ASP A 423 0.76 6.44 -13.06
CA ASP A 423 1.41 5.30 -12.45
C ASP A 423 0.36 4.30 -11.95
N ILE A 424 0.39 3.07 -12.45
CA ILE A 424 -0.57 2.00 -12.08
C ILE A 424 -0.55 1.75 -10.57
N ALA A 425 0.61 1.93 -9.92
CA ALA A 425 0.75 1.82 -8.47
C ALA A 425 -0.10 2.85 -7.72
N PHE A 426 -0.31 4.04 -8.28
CA PHE A 426 -1.16 5.07 -7.67
C PHE A 426 -2.64 4.68 -7.69
N SER A 427 -3.12 4.16 -8.83
CA SER A 427 -4.50 3.66 -8.97
C SER A 427 -4.77 2.43 -8.10
N LEU A 428 -3.78 1.54 -7.96
CA LEU A 428 -3.86 0.39 -7.06
C LEU A 428 -3.88 0.84 -5.59
N LEU A 429 -3.01 1.77 -5.19
CA LEU A 429 -3.02 2.33 -3.83
C LEU A 429 -4.32 3.07 -3.50
N LEU A 430 -4.91 3.79 -4.46
CA LEU A 430 -6.24 4.40 -4.31
C LEU A 430 -7.34 3.35 -4.15
N THR A 431 -7.27 2.27 -4.91
CA THR A 431 -8.20 1.13 -4.82
C THR A 431 -8.08 0.43 -3.47
N CYS A 432 -6.86 0.12 -3.04
CA CYS A 432 -6.58 -0.48 -1.74
C CYS A 432 -6.98 0.44 -0.59
N LYS A 433 -6.77 1.76 -0.69
CA LYS A 433 -7.27 2.76 0.25
C LYS A 433 -8.80 2.72 0.33
N ALA A 434 -9.48 2.66 -0.81
CA ALA A 434 -10.94 2.56 -0.85
C ALA A 434 -11.42 1.26 -0.19
N ILE A 435 -10.84 0.11 -0.51
CA ILE A 435 -11.20 -1.17 0.11
C ILE A 435 -10.90 -1.18 1.61
N TYR A 436 -9.76 -0.65 2.03
CA TYR A 436 -9.38 -0.54 3.44
C TYR A 436 -10.38 0.32 4.22
N LEU A 437 -10.73 1.50 3.70
CA LEU A 437 -11.74 2.38 4.32
C LEU A 437 -13.15 1.75 4.27
N GLU A 438 -13.48 0.97 3.23
CA GLU A 438 -14.76 0.27 3.11
C GLU A 438 -14.88 -0.92 4.08
N THR A 439 -13.77 -1.61 4.34
CA THR A 439 -13.73 -2.79 5.22
C THR A 439 -13.56 -2.39 6.68
N TYR A 440 -12.89 -1.25 6.94
CA TYR A 440 -12.56 -0.77 8.27
C TYR A 440 -13.04 0.66 8.44
N VAL A 441 -14.11 0.82 9.22
CA VAL A 441 -14.68 2.13 9.61
C VAL A 441 -13.86 2.76 10.75
N THR A 442 -13.28 1.93 11.62
CA THR A 442 -12.47 2.31 12.78
C THR A 442 -11.35 3.33 12.48
N PRO A 443 -10.57 3.21 11.39
CA PRO A 443 -9.55 4.17 10.99
C PRO A 443 -10.06 5.61 10.84
N LEU A 444 -11.25 5.82 10.27
CA LEU A 444 -11.86 7.15 10.12
C LEU A 444 -12.42 7.71 11.44
N ARG A 445 -12.75 6.81 12.38
CA ARG A 445 -13.22 7.16 13.73
C ARG A 445 -12.10 7.36 14.74
N VAL A 446 -10.92 6.79 14.50
CA VAL A 446 -9.79 6.81 15.43
C VAL A 446 -8.77 7.87 15.01
N ASN A 447 -8.61 8.14 13.72
CA ASN A 447 -7.64 9.13 13.28
C ASN A 447 -8.32 10.49 13.02
N PRO A 448 -7.64 11.61 13.34
CA PRO A 448 -8.21 12.95 13.16
C PRO A 448 -8.03 13.50 11.75
N TYR A 449 -9.09 14.02 11.13
CA TYR A 449 -9.03 14.63 9.80
C TYR A 449 -8.13 15.86 9.77
N ILE A 450 -7.06 15.81 8.96
CA ILE A 450 -6.06 16.87 8.91
C ILE A 450 -6.49 18.04 8.01
N ILE A 451 -6.40 19.24 8.56
CA ILE A 451 -6.66 20.51 7.90
C ILE A 451 -5.39 21.37 7.99
N THR A 452 -4.68 21.54 6.88
CA THR A 452 -3.42 22.30 6.85
C THR A 452 -3.58 23.78 6.48
N ALA A 453 -4.75 24.17 5.97
CA ALA A 453 -5.06 25.56 5.65
C ALA A 453 -6.56 25.83 5.81
N LEU A 454 -6.90 26.89 6.53
CA LEU A 454 -8.27 27.35 6.71
C LEU A 454 -8.70 28.13 5.45
N GLY A 455 -9.78 27.70 4.79
CA GLY A 455 -10.35 28.37 3.62
C GLY A 455 -10.23 27.60 2.30
N THR A 456 -9.42 26.55 2.21
CA THR A 456 -9.53 25.61 1.09
C THR A 456 -10.85 24.87 1.18
N GLN A 457 -11.75 25.07 0.21
CA GLN A 457 -12.86 24.14 0.00
C GLN A 457 -12.29 22.72 -0.03
N MET A 458 -12.87 21.79 0.73
CA MET A 458 -12.54 20.38 0.58
C MET A 458 -12.66 20.05 -0.91
N SER A 459 -11.54 19.68 -1.54
CA SER A 459 -11.52 19.47 -2.98
C SER A 459 -12.56 18.41 -3.34
N LYS A 460 -13.40 18.70 -4.34
CA LYS A 460 -14.59 17.91 -4.74
C LYS A 460 -14.37 16.40 -4.97
N GLY A 461 -13.12 15.90 -4.97
CA GLY A 461 -12.79 14.48 -5.20
C GLY A 461 -12.10 13.73 -4.06
N LYS A 462 -11.86 14.32 -2.87
CA LYS A 462 -11.00 13.68 -1.85
C LYS A 462 -11.71 12.71 -0.89
N LEU A 463 -12.97 12.98 -0.53
CA LEU A 463 -13.73 12.13 0.38
C LEU A 463 -15.15 11.91 -0.14
N ARG A 464 -15.62 10.66 -0.08
CA ARG A 464 -17.02 10.30 -0.33
C ARG A 464 -17.89 10.72 0.86
N ALA A 465 -19.17 10.98 0.63
CA ALA A 465 -20.10 11.44 1.66
C ALA A 465 -20.14 10.52 2.89
N TRP A 466 -20.11 9.20 2.69
CA TRP A 466 -20.08 8.25 3.79
C TRP A 466 -18.76 8.26 4.58
N GLN A 467 -17.61 8.52 3.93
CA GLN A 467 -16.32 8.63 4.62
C GLN A 467 -16.27 9.89 5.48
N MET A 468 -16.81 10.98 4.95
CA MET A 468 -16.93 12.25 5.66
C MET A 468 -17.86 12.15 6.89
N ALA A 469 -18.89 11.31 6.80
CA ALA A 469 -19.82 11.04 7.90
C ALA A 469 -19.13 10.33 9.08
N GLU A 470 -18.14 9.47 8.83
CA GLU A 470 -17.46 8.68 9.87
C GLU A 470 -16.35 9.44 10.62
N ILE A 471 -16.01 10.66 10.20
CA ILE A 471 -15.00 11.51 10.86
C ILE A 471 -15.50 11.94 12.24
N THR A 472 -14.70 11.65 13.26
CA THR A 472 -14.95 12.01 14.67
C THR A 472 -13.88 12.94 15.25
N GLY A 473 -12.69 13.00 14.64
CA GLY A 473 -11.58 13.85 15.08
C GLY A 473 -11.15 14.84 14.01
N LEU A 474 -10.70 16.03 14.40
CA LEU A 474 -10.11 17.04 13.51
C LEU A 474 -8.70 17.40 14.01
N ASP A 475 -7.71 17.51 13.13
CA ASP A 475 -6.38 18.05 13.44
C ASP A 475 -6.10 19.24 12.52
N ILE A 476 -6.11 20.44 13.07
CA ILE A 476 -6.07 21.69 12.32
C ILE A 476 -4.74 22.37 12.57
N THR A 477 -3.94 22.51 11.53
CA THR A 477 -2.78 23.42 11.52
C THR A 477 -3.25 24.81 11.12
N LEU A 478 -2.98 25.80 11.96
CA LEU A 478 -3.43 27.18 11.72
C LEU A 478 -2.45 28.21 12.28
N PRO A 479 -2.31 29.37 11.61
CA PRO A 479 -1.63 30.51 12.20
C PRO A 479 -2.40 31.02 13.42
N GLN A 480 -1.70 31.57 14.40
CA GLN A 480 -2.29 32.17 15.60
C GLN A 480 -3.40 33.18 15.24
N LEU A 481 -3.20 33.98 14.18
CA LEU A 481 -4.22 34.93 13.73
C LEU A 481 -5.54 34.25 13.35
N ALA A 482 -5.51 33.07 12.77
CA ALA A 482 -6.73 32.35 12.39
C ALA A 482 -7.48 31.77 13.60
N LEU A 483 -6.77 31.51 14.70
CA LEU A 483 -7.35 31.14 15.98
C LEU A 483 -8.15 32.32 16.55
N GLU A 484 -7.56 33.52 16.57
CA GLU A 484 -8.13 34.72 17.19
C GLU A 484 -9.15 35.47 16.32
N ALA A 485 -8.97 35.47 14.99
CA ALA A 485 -9.70 36.35 14.09
C ALA A 485 -10.97 35.75 13.48
N GLY A 486 -11.31 34.52 13.85
CA GLY A 486 -12.53 33.84 13.39
C GLY A 486 -12.41 32.84 12.22
N PRO A 487 -11.34 32.76 11.40
CA PRO A 487 -11.24 31.72 10.35
C PRO A 487 -11.40 30.29 10.87
N LEU A 488 -10.92 29.97 12.08
CA LEU A 488 -11.17 28.68 12.72
C LEU A 488 -12.68 28.45 12.90
N PHE A 489 -13.42 29.46 13.34
CA PHE A 489 -14.86 29.35 13.57
C PHE A 489 -15.65 29.15 12.30
N ASP A 490 -15.29 29.88 11.24
CA ASP A 490 -15.95 29.71 9.95
C ASP A 490 -15.70 28.31 9.40
N ALA A 491 -14.50 27.75 9.60
CA ALA A 491 -14.21 26.36 9.26
C ALA A 491 -15.03 25.37 10.11
N LEU A 492 -15.10 25.56 11.43
CA LEU A 492 -15.87 24.69 12.33
C LEU A 492 -17.38 24.72 12.03
N LYS A 493 -17.95 25.87 11.64
CA LYS A 493 -19.36 25.99 11.22
C LYS A 493 -19.70 25.10 10.03
N LEU A 494 -18.77 24.92 9.07
CA LEU A 494 -18.99 24.08 7.88
C LEU A 494 -19.20 22.59 8.24
N TRP A 495 -18.68 22.14 9.38
CA TRP A 495 -18.85 20.76 9.85
C TRP A 495 -20.24 20.46 10.40
N ASN A 496 -20.96 21.51 10.82
CA ASN A 496 -22.32 21.44 11.34
C ASN A 496 -22.48 20.33 12.40
N ALA A 497 -21.63 20.37 13.45
CA ALA A 497 -21.56 19.30 14.44
C ALA A 497 -22.87 19.10 15.22
N GLY A 498 -23.70 20.15 15.35
CA GLY A 498 -25.04 20.03 15.92
C GLY A 498 -25.94 19.06 15.14
N SER A 499 -25.94 19.15 13.81
CA SER A 499 -26.66 18.18 12.97
C SER A 499 -26.01 16.79 12.98
N ARG A 500 -24.69 16.68 13.16
CA ARG A 500 -24.01 15.38 13.34
C ARG A 500 -24.45 14.69 14.63
N LYS A 501 -24.52 15.44 15.75
CA LYS A 501 -25.03 14.97 17.05
C LYS A 501 -26.45 14.40 16.97
N GLN A 502 -27.29 14.97 16.11
CA GLN A 502 -28.67 14.51 15.89
C GLN A 502 -28.77 13.19 15.09
N GLY A 503 -27.64 12.63 14.62
CA GLY A 503 -27.65 11.39 13.85
C GLY A 503 -28.31 11.55 12.47
N MET A 504 -27.93 12.58 11.74
CA MET A 504 -28.44 12.85 10.39
C MET A 504 -27.65 12.05 9.34
N TYR A 505 -28.30 11.55 8.29
CA TYR A 505 -27.63 10.93 7.14
C TYR A 505 -26.89 11.98 6.31
N MET A 506 -25.63 11.70 5.98
CA MET A 506 -24.85 12.56 5.10
C MET A 506 -24.97 12.12 3.64
N VAL A 507 -25.52 12.99 2.80
CA VAL A 507 -25.88 12.67 1.43
C VAL A 507 -25.19 13.60 0.44
N PRO A 508 -24.59 13.09 -0.66
CA PRO A 508 -23.90 13.90 -1.65
C PRO A 508 -24.84 14.84 -2.41
N LYS A 509 -24.62 16.15 -2.29
CA LYS A 509 -25.48 17.19 -2.89
C LYS A 509 -25.58 17.08 -4.42
N GLU A 510 -24.48 16.71 -5.08
CA GLU A 510 -24.34 16.65 -6.54
C GLU A 510 -25.29 15.64 -7.22
N TYR A 511 -25.74 14.62 -6.49
CA TYR A 511 -26.65 13.60 -7.04
C TYR A 511 -28.12 13.84 -6.70
N LEU A 512 -28.42 14.92 -5.99
CA LEU A 512 -29.76 15.20 -5.50
C LEU A 512 -30.47 16.24 -6.36
N ARG A 513 -31.78 16.06 -6.54
CA ARG A 513 -32.68 17.06 -7.12
C ARG A 513 -33.76 17.38 -6.10
N CYS A 514 -33.97 18.68 -5.86
CA CYS A 514 -35.11 19.15 -5.07
C CYS A 514 -36.34 19.22 -5.95
N VAL A 515 -37.41 18.55 -5.54
CA VAL A 515 -38.69 18.53 -6.22
C VAL A 515 -39.84 18.83 -5.25
N ASP A 516 -40.98 19.26 -5.78
CA ASP A 516 -42.24 19.34 -5.02
C ASP A 516 -43.01 18.01 -5.01
N LYS A 517 -44.20 17.99 -4.40
CA LYS A 517 -45.07 16.80 -4.31
C LYS A 517 -45.41 16.21 -5.68
N ASP A 518 -45.42 17.07 -6.70
CA ASP A 518 -45.83 16.74 -8.07
C ASP A 518 -44.61 16.48 -8.98
N GLY A 519 -43.39 16.50 -8.44
CA GLY A 519 -42.15 16.18 -9.15
C GLY A 519 -41.48 17.35 -9.90
N HIS A 520 -41.97 18.58 -9.76
CA HIS A 520 -41.38 19.74 -10.42
C HIS A 520 -40.13 20.23 -9.67
N LYS A 521 -39.10 20.64 -10.41
CA LYS A 521 -37.86 21.16 -9.83
C LYS A 521 -38.13 22.40 -8.96
N ARG A 522 -37.63 22.38 -7.72
CA ARG A 522 -37.59 23.54 -6.81
C ARG A 522 -36.19 24.10 -6.64
N ALA A 523 -36.12 25.36 -6.24
CA ALA A 523 -34.87 26.02 -5.92
C ALA A 523 -34.34 25.58 -4.54
N GLY A 524 -33.20 24.88 -4.53
CA GLY A 524 -32.35 24.69 -3.36
C GLY A 524 -32.83 23.71 -2.28
N TYR A 525 -31.93 23.36 -1.36
CA TYR A 525 -32.12 22.43 -0.24
C TYR A 525 -32.46 23.14 1.07
N GLY A 526 -33.04 24.35 1.03
CA GLY A 526 -32.99 25.33 2.12
C GLY A 526 -33.56 24.92 3.49
N THR A 527 -34.28 23.81 3.58
CA THR A 527 -34.77 23.24 4.86
C THR A 527 -33.80 22.23 5.48
N TYR A 528 -32.88 21.67 4.70
CA TYR A 528 -31.90 20.70 5.16
C TYR A 528 -30.58 21.38 5.50
N ALA A 529 -29.99 20.97 6.61
CA ALA A 529 -28.65 21.39 6.98
C ALA A 529 -27.64 20.92 5.92
N THR A 530 -26.62 21.73 5.65
CA THR A 530 -25.54 21.35 4.73
C THR A 530 -24.22 21.29 5.45
N SER A 531 -23.37 20.35 5.05
CA SER A 531 -21.96 20.30 5.44
C SER A 531 -21.11 20.20 4.18
N PHE A 532 -20.38 21.26 3.86
CA PHE A 532 -19.62 21.38 2.61
C PHE A 532 -20.47 21.01 1.36
N ASN A 533 -20.08 19.99 0.58
CA ASN A 533 -20.80 19.53 -0.61
C ASN A 533 -21.85 18.42 -0.30
N THR A 534 -22.29 18.31 0.95
CA THR A 534 -23.28 17.31 1.38
C THR A 534 -24.50 17.96 2.01
N VAL A 535 -25.62 17.26 1.93
CA VAL A 535 -26.90 17.59 2.55
C VAL A 535 -27.12 16.58 3.69
N LEU A 536 -27.51 17.08 4.86
CA LEU A 536 -27.80 16.29 6.05
C LEU A 536 -29.30 16.05 6.13
N ILE A 537 -29.72 14.79 6.02
CA ILE A 537 -31.13 14.37 5.98
C ILE A 537 -31.49 13.64 7.30
N PRO A 538 -32.61 13.97 7.96
CA PRO A 538 -33.03 13.28 9.19
C PRO A 538 -33.28 11.78 8.99
N ALA A 539 -32.89 10.98 9.97
CA ALA A 539 -33.29 9.59 10.07
C ALA A 539 -34.73 9.50 10.61
N ASN A 540 -35.72 9.28 9.75
CA ASN A 540 -37.13 9.23 10.14
C ASN A 540 -37.57 7.89 10.78
N VAL A 541 -36.72 6.86 10.73
CA VAL A 541 -36.90 5.52 11.31
C VAL A 541 -35.66 5.19 12.15
N ALA A 542 -35.78 4.26 13.11
CA ALA A 542 -34.69 3.78 13.97
C ALA A 542 -33.34 3.79 13.21
N PRO A 543 -32.40 4.69 13.57
CA PRO A 543 -31.25 4.98 12.74
C PRO A 543 -30.35 3.74 12.59
N ASP A 544 -30.21 3.24 11.35
CA ASP A 544 -29.28 2.14 11.07
C ASP A 544 -27.87 2.73 10.93
N LYS A 545 -26.98 2.30 11.83
CA LYS A 545 -25.57 2.71 11.83
C LYS A 545 -24.78 2.12 10.67
N ARG A 546 -25.35 1.16 9.93
CA ARG A 546 -24.72 0.57 8.74
C ARG A 546 -24.98 1.44 7.50
N PRO A 547 -24.00 1.57 6.59
CA PRO A 547 -24.19 2.27 5.33
C PRO A 547 -25.41 1.74 4.55
N GLN A 548 -26.30 2.64 4.15
CA GLN A 548 -27.49 2.34 3.35
C GLN A 548 -27.33 2.92 1.94
N THR A 549 -28.12 2.41 0.97
CA THR A 549 -28.21 3.01 -0.35
C THR A 549 -28.97 4.33 -0.32
N LEU A 550 -28.64 5.22 -1.24
CA LEU A 550 -29.26 6.52 -1.38
C LEU A 550 -30.78 6.41 -1.59
N SER A 551 -31.23 5.49 -2.43
CA SER A 551 -32.66 5.25 -2.66
C SER A 551 -33.42 4.97 -1.36
N LYS A 552 -32.89 4.07 -0.52
CA LYS A 552 -33.51 3.67 0.74
C LYS A 552 -33.59 4.82 1.75
N ILE A 553 -32.62 5.72 1.76
CA ILE A 553 -32.66 6.92 2.62
C ILE A 553 -33.70 7.92 2.10
N LEU A 554 -33.76 8.13 0.79
CA LEU A 554 -34.66 9.11 0.18
C LEU A 554 -36.13 8.66 0.18
N GLU A 555 -36.42 7.36 0.05
CA GLU A 555 -37.76 6.78 0.22
C GLU A 555 -38.36 7.11 1.58
N ASN A 556 -37.50 7.24 2.59
CA ASN A 556 -37.89 7.52 3.97
C ASN A 556 -37.85 9.01 4.33
N ALA A 557 -37.49 9.93 3.42
CA ALA A 557 -37.42 11.36 3.70
C ALA A 557 -38.83 12.01 3.65
N GLN A 558 -39.47 12.16 4.82
CA GLN A 558 -40.90 12.52 4.93
C GLN A 558 -41.22 14.03 4.91
N SER A 559 -40.21 14.91 4.89
CA SER A 559 -40.41 16.37 5.01
C SER A 559 -40.11 17.12 3.70
N PRO A 560 -40.95 18.09 3.26
CA PRO A 560 -40.69 18.89 2.06
C PRO A 560 -39.51 19.87 2.23
N PRO A 561 -38.80 20.25 1.15
CA PRO A 561 -38.98 19.81 -0.24
C PRO A 561 -38.47 18.37 -0.41
N PHE A 562 -39.12 17.61 -1.29
CA PHE A 562 -38.73 16.22 -1.53
C PHE A 562 -37.40 16.19 -2.27
N ILE A 563 -36.54 15.26 -1.86
CA ILE A 563 -35.26 15.05 -2.47
C ILE A 563 -35.33 13.74 -3.26
N THR A 564 -35.02 13.81 -4.56
CA THR A 564 -34.88 12.63 -5.42
C THR A 564 -33.43 12.48 -5.87
N ALA A 565 -32.99 11.23 -6.05
CA ALA A 565 -31.67 10.94 -6.60
C ALA A 565 -31.69 10.94 -8.13
N ALA A 566 -30.59 11.33 -8.75
CA ALA A 566 -30.36 11.04 -10.16
C ALA A 566 -30.38 9.51 -10.39
N PRO A 567 -30.89 9.01 -11.54
CA PRO A 567 -30.99 7.57 -11.80
C PRO A 567 -29.67 6.80 -11.64
N CYS A 568 -28.54 7.42 -12.00
CA CYS A 568 -27.19 6.83 -11.87
C CYS A 568 -26.66 6.79 -10.42
N ALA A 569 -27.35 7.41 -9.47
CA ALA A 569 -26.86 7.60 -8.10
C ALA A 569 -27.66 6.85 -7.03
N VAL A 570 -28.71 6.12 -7.40
CA VAL A 570 -29.61 5.43 -6.48
C VAL A 570 -28.89 4.42 -5.55
N ASN A 571 -27.80 3.82 -6.03
CA ASN A 571 -27.01 2.83 -5.29
C ASN A 571 -25.83 3.44 -4.50
N LYS A 572 -25.70 4.77 -4.44
CA LYS A 572 -24.60 5.42 -3.70
C LYS A 572 -24.76 5.17 -2.20
N ARG A 573 -23.67 4.79 -1.53
CA ARG A 573 -23.65 4.54 -0.09
C ARG A 573 -23.66 5.84 0.71
N CYS A 574 -24.53 5.91 1.71
CA CYS A 574 -24.63 7.00 2.67
C CYS A 574 -24.76 6.40 4.09
N THR A 575 -24.30 7.12 5.11
CA THR A 575 -24.35 6.66 6.51
C THR A 575 -24.64 7.85 7.44
N LEU A 576 -24.93 7.54 8.70
CA LEU A 576 -25.16 8.53 9.75
C LEU A 576 -23.87 9.28 10.06
N ALA A 577 -23.96 10.61 10.11
CA ALA A 577 -22.84 11.44 10.50
C ALA A 577 -22.53 11.26 11.99
N GLN A 578 -21.29 10.90 12.30
CA GLN A 578 -20.79 10.74 13.66
C GLN A 578 -20.48 12.10 14.30
N SER A 579 -20.68 12.19 15.62
CA SER A 579 -20.29 13.36 16.42
C SER A 579 -18.78 13.58 16.39
N LEU A 580 -18.38 14.85 16.34
CA LEU A 580 -16.98 15.25 16.49
C LEU A 580 -16.64 15.24 17.99
N THR A 581 -15.72 14.35 18.35
CA THR A 581 -15.31 14.05 19.73
C THR A 581 -13.86 14.43 20.02
N HIS A 582 -13.02 14.66 19.02
CA HIS A 582 -11.61 15.02 19.21
C HIS A 582 -11.25 16.24 18.35
N LEU A 583 -10.50 17.20 18.91
CA LEU A 583 -9.98 18.35 18.17
C LEU A 583 -8.52 18.58 18.58
N THR A 584 -7.63 18.61 17.61
CA THR A 584 -6.23 18.99 17.76
C THR A 584 -6.00 20.31 17.04
N LEU A 585 -5.43 21.30 17.73
CA LEU A 585 -5.05 22.59 17.17
C LEU A 585 -3.52 22.69 17.18
N ARG A 586 -2.93 22.68 15.99
CA ARG A 586 -1.48 22.69 15.78
C ARG A 586 -1.01 24.07 15.34
N LEU A 587 -0.11 24.65 16.11
CA LEU A 587 0.66 25.82 15.70
C LEU A 587 2.09 25.35 15.43
N HIS A 588 2.48 25.39 14.16
CA HIS A 588 3.83 25.05 13.73
C HIS A 588 4.78 26.20 14.06
N TYR A 589 6.11 25.99 14.12
CA TYR A 589 7.05 27.09 14.44
C TYR A 589 6.73 28.36 13.66
N GLY A 590 6.41 28.21 12.37
CA GLY A 590 5.96 29.22 11.41
C GLY A 590 4.71 30.06 11.74
N ASP A 591 3.93 29.69 12.75
CA ASP A 591 2.52 30.09 12.89
C ASP A 591 2.21 30.94 14.13
N TRP A 592 3.15 31.01 15.08
CA TRP A 592 2.98 31.72 16.35
C TRP A 592 3.54 33.13 16.34
N TRP A 593 4.14 33.53 15.22
CA TRP A 593 4.59 34.91 15.05
C TRP A 593 3.37 35.69 14.58
N THR A 594 2.89 36.56 15.45
CA THR A 594 1.99 37.63 15.02
C THR A 594 2.60 38.36 13.82
N TRP A 595 1.77 38.83 12.89
CA TRP A 595 2.17 39.65 11.72
C TRP A 595 3.05 40.88 12.04
N THR A 596 3.22 41.23 13.31
CA THR A 596 4.08 42.31 13.80
C THR A 596 5.48 41.85 14.25
N ASP A 597 5.72 40.55 14.36
CA ASP A 597 6.98 40.03 14.84
C ASP A 597 7.90 39.62 13.67
N ASN A 598 9.11 40.18 13.68
CA ASN A 598 10.12 39.87 12.70
C ASN A 598 10.79 38.55 13.12
N PRO A 599 10.66 37.45 12.35
CA PRO A 599 11.30 36.17 12.66
C PRO A 599 12.84 36.26 12.72
N LEU A 600 13.42 37.38 12.29
CA LEU A 600 14.83 37.71 12.41
C LEU A 600 15.25 38.21 13.81
N LYS A 601 14.31 38.54 14.70
CA LYS A 601 14.61 39.01 16.07
C LYS A 601 14.63 37.85 17.06
N ASN A 602 15.71 37.77 17.84
CA ASN A 602 15.94 36.77 18.89
C ASN A 602 15.59 37.33 20.28
N ASN A 603 14.41 37.93 20.42
CA ASN A 603 13.98 38.48 21.70
C ASN A 603 12.96 37.53 22.36
N ALA A 604 13.34 36.95 23.50
CA ALA A 604 12.52 36.01 24.27
C ALA A 604 11.21 36.61 24.80
N TYR A 605 11.08 37.95 24.83
CA TYR A 605 9.93 38.69 25.36
C TYR A 605 8.99 39.24 24.27
N GLN A 606 9.14 38.78 23.03
CA GLN A 606 8.22 39.18 21.96
C GLN A 606 6.82 38.59 22.15
N ARG A 607 5.83 39.34 21.66
CA ARG A 607 4.44 39.21 22.06
C ARG A 607 3.81 37.88 21.64
N LEU A 608 3.77 36.92 22.57
CA LEU A 608 2.97 35.71 22.50
C LEU A 608 1.56 36.08 22.98
N HIS A 609 0.54 35.93 22.13
CA HIS A 609 -0.83 36.38 22.42
C HIS A 609 -1.85 35.25 22.30
N ILE A 610 -1.50 34.05 22.76
CA ILE A 610 -2.31 32.85 22.55
C ILE A 610 -3.08 32.51 23.82
N ASP A 611 -4.12 33.29 24.15
CA ASP A 611 -5.01 33.02 25.28
C ASP A 611 -6.47 32.92 24.80
N PRO A 612 -7.27 31.94 25.27
CA PRO A 612 -8.64 31.71 24.81
C PRO A 612 -9.61 32.86 25.10
N THR A 613 -9.23 33.79 25.95
CA THR A 613 -10.02 35.00 26.24
C THR A 613 -9.74 36.15 25.27
N PHE A 614 -8.66 36.07 24.49
CA PHE A 614 -8.36 37.09 23.48
C PHE A 614 -9.22 36.95 22.24
N GLY A 615 -9.70 38.10 21.77
CA GLY A 615 -10.57 38.21 20.61
C GLY A 615 -10.10 39.17 19.53
N TYR A 616 -10.89 39.27 18.46
CA TYR A 616 -10.59 40.11 17.29
C TYR A 616 -10.34 41.59 17.61
N ASN A 617 -10.77 42.09 18.79
CA ASN A 617 -10.69 43.51 19.12
C ASN A 617 -9.23 43.97 19.27
N ARG A 618 -8.73 44.66 18.24
CA ARG A 618 -7.32 45.01 18.03
C ARG A 618 -6.75 46.00 19.04
N THR A 619 -7.56 46.54 19.95
CA THR A 619 -7.25 47.67 20.85
C THR A 619 -6.80 47.26 22.25
N VAL A 620 -6.91 45.99 22.65
CA VAL A 620 -6.39 45.47 23.92
C VAL A 620 -5.47 44.29 23.63
N ARG A 621 -4.25 44.55 23.16
CA ARG A 621 -3.25 43.51 22.89
C ARG A 621 -2.24 43.45 24.03
N GLY A 622 -2.39 42.46 24.90
CA GLY A 622 -1.49 42.24 26.03
C GLY A 622 -0.16 41.61 25.64
N GLU A 623 0.87 41.89 26.43
CA GLU A 623 2.20 41.25 26.28
C GLU A 623 2.20 39.84 26.91
N SER A 624 3.31 39.10 26.76
CA SER A 624 3.48 37.78 27.42
C SER A 624 3.19 37.83 28.92
N ASP A 625 3.47 38.98 29.54
CA ASP A 625 3.23 39.23 30.96
C ASP A 625 1.74 39.27 31.29
N LEU A 626 0.89 39.75 30.37
CA LEU A 626 -0.56 39.70 30.55
C LEU A 626 -1.07 38.27 30.52
N MET A 627 -0.55 37.42 29.61
CA MET A 627 -0.92 35.99 29.58
C MET A 627 -0.55 35.29 30.89
N LEU A 628 0.67 35.53 31.40
CA LEU A 628 1.13 34.98 32.66
C LEU A 628 0.31 35.50 33.84
N PHE A 629 -0.03 36.80 33.84
CA PHE A 629 -0.90 37.40 34.84
C PHE A 629 -2.30 36.76 34.83
N LEU A 630 -2.93 36.61 33.66
CA LEU A 630 -4.23 35.97 33.51
C LEU A 630 -4.20 34.50 33.96
N ALA A 631 -3.13 33.78 33.64
CA ALA A 631 -2.91 32.41 34.12
C ALA A 631 -2.77 32.39 35.66
N GLY A 632 -2.02 33.32 36.24
CA GLY A 632 -1.88 33.48 37.70
C GLY A 632 -3.22 33.75 38.38
N GLN A 633 -4.03 34.65 37.82
CA GLN A 633 -5.39 34.93 38.30
C GLN A 633 -6.27 33.67 38.30
N ARG A 634 -6.21 32.85 37.24
CA ARG A 634 -6.94 31.57 37.17
C ARG A 634 -6.46 30.57 38.23
N ARG A 635 -5.15 30.49 38.48
CA ARG A 635 -4.56 29.61 39.51
C ARG A 635 -5.00 30.02 40.92
N ILE A 636 -4.97 31.31 41.24
CA ILE A 636 -5.39 31.84 42.55
C ILE A 636 -6.89 31.59 42.76
N ARG A 637 -7.72 31.88 41.76
CA ARG A 637 -9.17 31.66 41.83
C ARG A 637 -9.54 30.17 42.05
N ARG A 638 -8.73 29.24 41.51
CA ARG A 638 -8.86 27.79 41.76
C ARG A 638 -8.60 27.43 43.22
N GLN A 639 -7.62 28.06 43.87
CA GLN A 639 -7.30 27.80 45.28
C GLN A 639 -8.35 28.32 46.26
N LEU A 640 -9.16 29.30 45.83
CA LEU A 640 -10.19 29.92 46.66
C LEU A 640 -11.58 29.26 46.53
N ASP A 641 -11.69 28.14 45.80
CA ASP A 641 -12.96 27.43 45.51
C ASP A 641 -14.08 28.32 44.93
N GLN A 642 -13.71 29.50 44.42
CA GLN A 642 -14.62 30.43 43.77
C GLN A 642 -14.75 30.04 42.30
N VAL A 643 -15.83 29.31 41.97
CA VAL A 643 -16.26 29.11 40.58
C VAL A 643 -16.94 30.39 40.09
N ILE A 644 -16.12 31.39 39.77
CA ILE A 644 -16.55 32.50 38.92
C ILE A 644 -15.81 32.29 37.61
N GLU A 645 -16.56 31.79 36.63
CA GLU A 645 -16.08 31.59 35.26
C GLU A 645 -15.35 32.86 34.80
N PRO A 646 -14.14 32.77 34.20
CA PRO A 646 -13.71 33.87 33.34
C PRO A 646 -14.86 34.05 32.37
N SER A 647 -15.47 35.25 32.32
CA SER A 647 -16.59 35.51 31.42
C SER A 647 -16.11 35.35 29.98
N PHE A 648 -16.17 34.13 29.48
CA PHE A 648 -16.13 33.76 28.08
C PHE A 648 -17.29 34.44 27.33
N ASP A 649 -18.26 34.96 28.08
CA ASP A 649 -19.45 35.68 27.63
C ASP A 649 -19.21 37.11 27.13
N ASN A 650 -18.02 37.70 27.31
CA ASN A 650 -17.72 39.00 26.72
C ASN A 650 -17.19 38.87 25.28
N GLY A 651 -17.97 38.21 24.42
CA GLY A 651 -18.10 38.49 22.98
C GLY A 651 -16.86 38.60 22.11
N GLY A 652 -15.70 38.08 22.53
CA GLY A 652 -14.45 38.28 21.78
C GLY A 652 -13.57 37.03 21.67
N GLY A 653 -13.44 36.23 22.72
CA GLY A 653 -12.44 35.16 22.84
C GLY A 653 -12.54 34.04 21.80
N TRP A 654 -11.42 33.40 21.48
CA TRP A 654 -11.45 32.24 20.58
C TRP A 654 -11.92 30.91 21.23
N GLY A 655 -11.83 30.80 22.56
CA GLY A 655 -12.24 29.60 23.31
C GLY A 655 -13.76 29.30 23.33
N PRO A 656 -14.63 30.26 23.70
CA PRO A 656 -16.07 29.99 23.87
C PRO A 656 -16.76 29.38 22.64
N PRO A 657 -16.48 29.83 21.40
CA PRO A 657 -17.14 29.26 20.24
C PRO A 657 -16.74 27.81 19.94
N ILE A 658 -15.58 27.31 20.41
CA ILE A 658 -15.19 25.90 20.22
C ILE A 658 -16.21 24.98 20.89
N GLY A 659 -16.50 25.20 22.18
CA GLY A 659 -17.46 24.36 22.91
C GLY A 659 -18.91 24.52 22.44
N ARG A 660 -19.27 25.69 21.87
CA ARG A 660 -20.57 25.92 21.24
C ARG A 660 -20.72 25.18 19.91
N LEU A 661 -19.68 25.21 19.07
CA LEU A 661 -19.70 24.61 17.74
C LEU A 661 -19.44 23.11 17.76
N LEU A 662 -18.79 22.59 18.80
CA LEU A 662 -18.46 21.18 19.00
C LEU A 662 -19.03 20.68 20.34
N PRO A 663 -20.34 20.46 20.44
CA PRO A 663 -21.01 20.17 21.72
C PRO A 663 -20.73 18.76 22.29
N ASP A 664 -20.16 17.85 21.51
CA ASP A 664 -19.82 16.47 21.92
C ASP A 664 -18.31 16.25 22.01
N LEU A 665 -17.53 17.34 22.08
CA LEU A 665 -16.07 17.27 22.17
C LEU A 665 -15.66 16.59 23.49
N LYS A 666 -14.82 15.56 23.41
CA LYS A 666 -14.30 14.82 24.56
C LYS A 666 -12.82 15.09 24.82
N SER A 667 -12.10 15.58 23.82
CA SER A 667 -10.70 15.96 23.97
C SER A 667 -10.36 17.14 23.06
N LEU A 668 -9.54 18.04 23.61
CA LEU A 668 -8.96 19.19 22.92
C LEU A 668 -7.46 19.23 23.16
N GLU A 669 -6.69 19.00 22.12
CA GLU A 669 -5.23 19.01 22.18
C GLU A 669 -4.66 20.27 21.52
N PHE A 670 -3.71 20.89 22.20
CA PHE A 670 -2.91 21.96 21.63
C PHE A 670 -1.51 21.44 21.34
N VAL A 671 -1.11 21.46 20.07
CA VAL A 671 0.21 21.05 19.66
C VAL A 671 1.02 22.27 19.25
N PHE A 672 2.11 22.44 19.97
CA PHE A 672 2.86 23.65 19.98
C PHE A 672 4.30 23.37 19.58
N GLU A 673 4.73 23.84 18.40
CA GLU A 673 6.08 23.69 17.90
C GLU A 673 6.88 24.99 17.84
N THR A 674 8.17 24.97 18.22
CA THR A 674 9.10 26.10 18.03
C THR A 674 10.53 25.62 17.76
N PHE A 675 11.43 26.56 17.41
CA PHE A 675 12.87 26.29 17.34
C PHE A 675 13.43 26.06 18.74
N LYS A 676 14.37 25.12 18.92
CA LYS A 676 14.98 24.83 20.23
C LYS A 676 15.56 26.08 20.92
N THR A 677 16.09 27.02 20.16
CA THR A 677 16.61 28.30 20.69
C THR A 677 15.54 29.20 21.30
N LYS A 678 14.26 28.97 21.00
CA LYS A 678 13.09 29.70 21.52
C LYS A 678 12.25 28.87 22.50
N ALA A 679 12.78 27.77 23.04
CA ALA A 679 12.07 26.90 24.00
C ALA A 679 11.48 27.64 25.22
N GLY A 680 12.11 28.74 25.67
CA GLY A 680 11.60 29.57 26.76
C GLY A 680 10.23 30.20 26.46
N GLN A 681 9.99 30.63 25.21
CA GLN A 681 8.70 31.16 24.78
C GLN A 681 7.61 30.09 24.82
N LEU A 682 7.95 28.89 24.33
CA LEU A 682 7.07 27.73 24.37
C LEU A 682 6.73 27.32 25.81
N HIS A 683 7.68 27.45 26.74
CA HIS A 683 7.42 27.20 28.16
C HIS A 683 6.34 28.12 28.73
N ASN A 684 6.43 29.43 28.48
CA ASN A 684 5.44 30.38 28.99
C ASN A 684 4.03 30.09 28.45
N VAL A 685 3.89 29.77 27.16
CA VAL A 685 2.58 29.42 26.59
C VAL A 685 2.03 28.16 27.23
N VAL A 686 2.84 27.12 27.38
CA VAL A 686 2.40 25.87 28.00
C VAL A 686 1.96 26.08 29.44
N GLU A 687 2.66 26.92 30.21
CA GLU A 687 2.26 27.27 31.57
C GLU A 687 0.91 28.00 31.63
N CYS A 688 0.62 28.85 30.65
CA CYS A 688 -0.70 29.46 30.50
C CYS A 688 -1.75 28.42 30.07
N ALA A 689 -1.43 27.53 29.14
CA ALA A 689 -2.34 26.52 28.58
C ALA A 689 -2.88 25.55 29.64
N LYS A 690 -2.06 25.18 30.63
CA LYS A 690 -2.48 24.38 31.80
C LYS A 690 -3.64 25.00 32.60
N THR A 691 -3.93 26.28 32.41
CA THR A 691 -5.01 26.99 33.11
C THR A 691 -6.29 27.15 32.27
N TRP A 692 -6.29 26.73 31.01
CA TRP A 692 -7.44 26.89 30.12
C TRP A 692 -8.54 25.88 30.44
N ARG A 693 -9.78 26.29 30.20
CA ARG A 693 -10.98 25.48 30.37
C ARG A 693 -11.98 25.84 29.30
N PHE A 694 -12.69 24.85 28.78
CA PHE A 694 -13.66 25.05 27.69
C PHE A 694 -15.00 24.44 28.09
N ALA A 695 -16.04 25.28 28.21
CA ALA A 695 -17.39 24.81 28.51
C ALA A 695 -18.07 24.27 27.24
N LEU A 696 -18.69 23.11 27.33
CA LEU A 696 -19.41 22.45 26.23
C LEU A 696 -20.93 22.69 26.34
N GLY A 697 -21.60 22.80 25.19
CA GLY A 697 -23.06 22.91 25.11
C GLY A 697 -23.62 24.32 24.84
N VAL A 698 -24.94 24.41 24.69
CA VAL A 698 -25.64 25.65 24.31
C VAL A 698 -26.03 26.44 25.56
N LEU A 699 -25.61 27.71 25.62
CA LEU A 699 -26.24 28.73 26.46
C LEU A 699 -27.66 28.96 25.93
N ASN A 700 -28.63 28.14 26.34
CA ASN A 700 -30.02 28.50 26.13
C ASN A 700 -30.30 29.71 27.01
N GLY A 701 -30.53 30.86 26.37
CA GLY A 701 -30.99 32.07 27.02
C GLY A 701 -32.35 31.81 27.66
N GLY A 702 -32.34 31.51 28.95
CA GLY A 702 -33.53 31.23 29.73
C GLY A 702 -33.10 30.78 31.12
N GLY A 703 -33.28 31.67 32.10
CA GLY A 703 -32.80 31.46 33.46
C GLY A 703 -33.34 30.18 34.10
N SER A 704 -32.45 29.23 34.34
CA SER A 704 -32.48 28.37 35.52
C SER A 704 -31.07 27.85 35.76
N ARG A 705 -30.68 27.80 37.03
CA ARG A 705 -29.43 27.19 37.50
C ARG A 705 -29.47 25.68 37.24
N GLU A 706 -29.19 25.24 36.02
CA GLU A 706 -29.00 23.83 35.74
C GLU A 706 -27.51 23.45 35.73
N LYS A 707 -27.19 22.68 36.77
CA LYS A 707 -25.92 22.02 37.08
C LYS A 707 -25.64 20.93 36.05
N ASN A 708 -24.64 21.18 35.21
CA ASN A 708 -23.61 20.25 34.70
C ASN A 708 -23.19 20.77 33.32
N ARG A 709 -22.32 21.79 33.32
CA ARG A 709 -21.53 22.10 32.13
C ARG A 709 -20.42 21.08 32.09
N ASP A 710 -20.45 20.17 31.12
CA ASP A 710 -19.26 19.39 30.79
C ASP A 710 -18.17 20.38 30.38
N MET A 711 -17.04 20.35 31.07
CA MET A 711 -15.91 21.23 30.82
C MET A 711 -14.70 20.40 30.46
N LEU A 712 -14.00 20.77 29.39
CA LEU A 712 -12.68 20.23 29.10
C LEU A 712 -11.65 20.95 29.98
N VAL A 713 -10.88 20.19 30.73
CA VAL A 713 -9.83 20.69 31.64
C VAL A 713 -8.50 20.02 31.34
N TRP A 714 -7.39 20.70 31.62
CA TRP A 714 -6.06 20.14 31.38
C TRP A 714 -5.83 18.80 32.10
N ASP A 715 -5.31 17.82 31.36
CA ASP A 715 -5.13 16.41 31.78
C ASP A 715 -3.93 16.17 32.72
N GLU A 716 -3.38 17.22 33.33
CA GLU A 716 -2.23 17.19 34.23
C GLU A 716 -0.90 16.70 33.62
N GLU A 717 -0.88 16.37 32.32
CA GLU A 717 0.30 15.94 31.58
C GLU A 717 0.69 16.94 30.48
N VAL A 718 2.00 17.04 30.21
CA VAL A 718 2.54 17.75 29.04
C VAL A 718 3.52 16.83 28.33
N VAL A 719 3.23 16.49 27.08
CA VAL A 719 4.13 15.67 26.27
C VAL A 719 5.17 16.56 25.61
N VAL A 720 6.45 16.30 25.83
CA VAL A 720 7.58 17.02 25.23
C VAL A 720 8.26 16.14 24.19
N LYS A 721 8.42 16.65 22.97
CA LYS A 721 9.12 15.97 21.87
C LYS A 721 10.20 16.87 21.31
N HIS A 722 11.29 16.25 20.90
CA HIS A 722 12.41 16.92 20.23
C HIS A 722 12.63 16.26 18.89
N TRP A 723 12.79 17.07 17.85
CA TRP A 723 13.09 16.53 16.53
C TRP A 723 14.13 17.38 15.81
N LYS A 724 14.90 16.72 14.94
CA LYS A 724 15.92 17.36 14.12
C LYS A 724 15.57 17.23 12.65
N ARG A 725 15.61 18.35 11.93
CA ARG A 725 15.49 18.38 10.48
C ARG A 725 16.81 18.00 9.80
N GLY A 726 16.77 16.96 8.97
CA GLY A 726 17.89 16.59 8.11
C GLY A 726 18.00 17.51 6.88
N ILE A 727 19.16 18.14 6.67
CA ILE A 727 19.44 18.93 5.47
C ILE A 727 20.12 18.01 4.46
N ALA A 728 19.35 17.23 3.70
CA ALA A 728 19.91 16.42 2.62
C ALA A 728 20.21 17.32 1.41
N GLY A 729 21.48 17.53 1.05
CA GLY A 729 21.90 18.05 -0.26
C GLY A 729 21.64 19.53 -0.59
N LEU A 730 20.83 20.27 0.18
CA LEU A 730 20.55 21.69 -0.05
C LEU A 730 21.68 22.61 0.47
N ARG A 731 22.42 23.25 -0.44
CA ARG A 731 23.23 24.43 -0.10
C ARG A 731 22.30 25.64 0.03
N LEU A 732 21.98 26.02 1.27
CA LEU A 732 21.26 27.27 1.54
C LEU A 732 22.09 28.46 1.01
N PRO A 733 21.45 29.46 0.37
CA PRO A 733 22.10 30.71 -0.04
C PRO A 733 22.88 31.35 1.12
N LYS A 734 23.95 32.09 0.83
CA LYS A 734 24.78 32.74 1.88
C LYS A 734 23.95 33.72 2.72
N ASP A 735 22.95 34.34 2.13
CA ASP A 735 21.97 35.27 2.71
C ASP A 735 20.74 34.58 3.32
N ALA A 736 20.67 33.24 3.33
CA ALA A 736 19.59 32.53 4.01
C ALA A 736 19.55 32.91 5.50
N THR A 737 18.35 33.24 5.96
CA THR A 737 18.08 33.70 7.32
C THR A 737 18.50 32.65 8.36
N TRP A 738 18.77 33.09 9.59
CA TRP A 738 19.23 32.20 10.66
C TRP A 738 18.23 31.05 10.92
N PHE A 739 16.92 31.32 10.83
CA PHE A 739 15.87 30.31 11.06
C PHE A 739 15.78 29.28 9.92
N SER A 740 16.15 29.63 8.68
CA SER A 740 16.26 28.66 7.58
C SER A 740 17.40 27.66 7.81
N ARG A 741 18.38 28.03 8.64
CA ARG A 741 19.52 27.19 9.01
C ARG A 741 19.26 26.37 10.28
N CYS A 742 18.21 26.68 11.05
CA CYS A 742 17.86 25.93 12.24
C CYS A 742 17.39 24.52 11.88
N THR A 743 17.98 23.54 12.56
CA THR A 743 17.67 22.12 12.41
C THR A 743 17.04 21.51 13.65
N ASP A 744 17.10 22.17 14.80
CA ASP A 744 16.63 21.62 16.07
C ASP A 744 15.31 22.29 16.50
N PHE A 745 14.29 21.47 16.75
CA PHE A 745 12.94 21.91 17.10
C PHE A 745 12.47 21.24 18.39
N GLU A 746 11.58 21.93 19.10
CA GLU A 746 10.91 21.45 20.30
C GLU A 746 9.39 21.53 20.09
N VAL A 747 8.69 20.47 20.46
CA VAL A 747 7.24 20.37 20.39
C VAL A 747 6.71 20.06 21.79
N ARG A 748 5.69 20.77 22.24
CA ARG A 748 4.93 20.46 23.45
C ARG A 748 3.47 20.26 23.12
N ILE A 749 2.84 19.29 23.78
CA ILE A 749 1.42 18.97 23.61
C ILE A 749 0.73 19.14 24.95
N VAL A 750 -0.38 19.87 24.96
CA VAL A 750 -1.23 20.09 26.14
C VAL A 750 -2.64 19.62 25.81
N SER A 751 -3.11 18.59 26.50
CA SER A 751 -4.41 17.98 26.27
C SER A 751 -5.41 18.39 27.35
N HIS A 752 -6.67 18.56 26.93
CA HIS A 752 -7.80 18.81 27.82
C HIS A 752 -8.90 17.80 27.54
N SER A 753 -9.40 17.12 28.57
CA SER A 753 -10.51 16.15 28.48
C SER A 753 -11.66 16.43 29.42
#